data_AF-A0A376BYZ4-F1
#
_entry.id   AF-A0A376BYZ4-F1
#
_cell.length_a   1.000
_cell.length_b   1.000
_cell.length_c   1.000
_cell.angle_alpha   90.00
_cell.angle_beta   90.00
_cell.angle_gamma   90.00
#
_symmetry.space_group_name_H-M   'P 1'
#
loop_
_entity.id
_entity.type
_entity.pdbx_description
1 polymer ?
#
loop_
_entity_poly.entity_id
_entity_poly.type
_entity_poly.pdbx_seq_one_letter_code
_entity_poly.pdbx_strand_id
1 'polypeptide(L)'
;MAVLGEIRKRPILLMGIIALALLAFLVNPETFDKFFGKDPNILGEVNGEKITREEYLDHLFVLQSNAQQQGQPTTGLEEQAWQMAVQSKLIAQEFDKMGFEMTDDYFWNQLQFDPMFAQNPQNFDEKGNFKLQEIKKQIDELKNGQAPEFYNQWLKAKKSIETRMMARQVFGNLSTGITTGKKEAELMMKQRDQVADIDFVKVDYSSYLAKNPIKVTAKDIEDYIKQYPNTYKTDPSVNLGVVYFPSVASAADEAAKKKEIENLFSGNTGTGENFQNTKSDSMFVMMNSEMPYDPRYLPEAQLPPFQKDWAKSAAVGQILGPVKENNLFVMSKLISKKPTDSVLSKHILIAYSGAERSTATRTKEEAKKKADSLFAVIKANPATFTEGLKISDEPGASERNGSVGWVTPDSPFDPAYLAYLMNNPKGATGLVESAFGYHIINIEDKKSGAMGYKIANVIKEIKPSEATETEVDKNARKFIQQAEGKSFTDFTNLAKKGNLNYSNPKSLKRFEGMIPGLGTPKDADILAWAFNKKREKGDTEMFVVEGTGDRVVVFLNGRYEKGLANPETVRDQVEFIVKNKLAAKKIAEKIASTKASNLEQIAKAFGTSVQTSTVNFAQPQVAGAIEPKVAGAAFGIAKGKLSQAIEGMTGVFVVVKKSETTNKQAGDLKQMMESNAAQNSNFFVQSFLKSLQDNAKIEDYRIDVWDKGQQ
;
A
#
# COMPACT_ATOMS: atom_id res chain seq x y z
N MET A 1 51.54 39.99 33.84
CA MET A 1 51.12 39.77 35.24
C MET A 1 49.84 40.53 35.67
N ALA A 2 49.08 41.15 34.76
CA ALA A 2 47.89 41.95 35.13
C ALA A 2 46.58 41.15 35.23
N VAL A 3 46.36 40.14 34.37
CA VAL A 3 45.08 39.38 34.31
C VAL A 3 44.89 38.44 35.52
N LEU A 4 45.95 37.79 35.99
CA LEU A 4 45.91 36.90 37.17
C LEU A 4 45.62 37.66 38.48
N GLY A 5 45.93 38.95 38.55
CA GLY A 5 45.67 39.81 39.71
C GLY A 5 44.22 40.28 39.81
N GLU A 6 43.56 40.54 38.69
CA GLU A 6 42.13 40.92 38.66
C GLU A 6 41.20 39.74 38.99
N ILE A 7 41.58 38.53 38.56
CA ILE A 7 40.83 37.29 38.84
C ILE A 7 40.79 37.00 40.37
N ARG A 8 41.86 37.32 41.12
CA ARG A 8 41.89 37.18 42.59
C ARG A 8 41.00 38.17 43.34
N LYS A 9 40.60 39.28 42.71
CA LYS A 9 39.75 40.31 43.36
C LYS A 9 38.25 39.97 43.35
N ARG A 10 37.84 38.90 42.67
CA ARG A 10 36.43 38.45 42.59
C ARG A 10 36.26 36.97 42.99
N PRO A 11 36.63 36.58 44.21
CA PRO A 11 36.60 35.17 44.65
C PRO A 11 35.20 34.55 44.55
N ILE A 12 34.13 35.33 44.69
CA ILE A 12 32.74 34.88 44.54
C ILE A 12 32.41 34.49 43.09
N LEU A 13 32.93 35.24 42.11
CA LEU A 13 32.67 34.99 40.69
C LEU A 13 33.50 33.77 40.21
N LEU A 14 34.71 33.63 40.76
CA LEU A 14 35.54 32.43 40.56
C LEU A 14 34.90 31.18 41.18
N MET A 15 34.41 31.27 42.43
CA MET A 15 33.66 30.20 43.09
C MET A 15 32.37 29.87 42.35
N GLY A 16 31.67 30.88 41.81
CA GLY A 16 30.49 30.70 40.98
C GLY A 16 30.80 29.91 39.71
N ILE A 17 31.85 30.28 38.95
CA ILE A 17 32.26 29.56 37.74
C ILE A 17 32.75 28.14 38.06
N ILE A 18 33.51 27.95 39.14
CA ILE A 18 33.98 26.62 39.56
C ILE A 18 32.80 25.75 40.01
N ALA A 19 31.85 26.29 40.79
CA ALA A 19 30.64 25.57 41.19
C ALA A 19 29.76 25.21 39.98
N LEU A 20 29.65 26.10 38.99
CA LEU A 20 28.90 25.86 37.75
C LEU A 20 29.59 24.84 36.84
N ALA A 21 30.94 24.85 36.80
CA ALA A 21 31.73 23.85 36.08
C ALA A 21 31.70 22.47 36.76
N LEU A 22 31.69 22.42 38.10
CA LEU A 22 31.52 21.18 38.87
C LEU A 22 30.09 20.63 38.75
N LEU A 23 29.07 21.49 38.73
CA LEU A 23 27.68 21.11 38.43
C LEU A 23 27.56 20.58 36.99
N ALA A 24 28.21 21.20 36.02
CA ALA A 24 28.23 20.74 34.63
C ALA A 24 28.94 19.37 34.47
N PHE A 25 29.89 19.03 35.34
CA PHE A 25 30.52 17.70 35.39
C PHE A 25 29.66 16.64 36.13
N LEU A 26 28.78 17.07 37.05
CA LEU A 26 27.86 16.18 37.78
C LEU A 26 26.60 15.82 36.97
N VAL A 27 26.25 16.65 35.99
CA VAL A 27 25.13 16.41 35.08
C VAL A 27 25.62 15.55 33.92
N ASN A 28 25.43 14.23 34.02
CA ASN A 28 25.60 13.32 32.89
C ASN A 28 24.62 13.75 31.76
N PRO A 29 25.04 13.79 30.48
CA PRO A 29 24.16 14.00 29.33
C PRO A 29 22.85 13.18 29.40
N GLU A 30 22.89 11.96 29.92
CA GLU A 30 21.71 11.10 30.12
C GLU A 30 20.73 11.64 31.19
N THR A 31 21.23 12.34 32.20
CA THR A 31 20.42 12.98 33.25
C THR A 31 19.77 14.27 32.73
N PHE A 32 20.47 14.99 31.85
CA PHE A 32 19.94 16.16 31.16
C PHE A 32 18.84 15.77 30.16
N ASP A 33 19.05 14.71 29.38
CA ASP A 33 18.05 14.14 28.46
C ASP A 33 16.82 13.57 29.19
N LYS A 34 16.96 13.06 30.43
CA LYS A 34 15.82 12.64 31.25
C LYS A 34 14.98 13.79 31.79
N PHE A 35 15.58 14.96 32.06
CA PHE A 35 14.88 16.13 32.61
C PHE A 35 14.34 17.08 31.54
N PHE A 36 14.99 17.16 30.38
CA PHE A 36 14.63 18.08 29.29
C PHE A 36 14.26 17.39 27.97
N GLY A 37 14.44 16.07 27.87
CA GLY A 37 14.05 15.28 26.69
C GLY A 37 12.55 14.99 26.67
N LYS A 38 12.03 14.75 25.47
CA LYS A 38 10.63 14.36 25.26
C LYS A 38 10.41 12.95 25.84
N ASP A 39 9.27 12.74 26.48
CA ASP A 39 8.86 11.44 27.02
C ASP A 39 8.89 10.38 25.90
N PRO A 40 9.70 9.29 26.03
CA PRO A 40 9.83 8.29 24.98
C PRO A 40 8.52 7.53 24.68
N ASN A 41 7.54 7.60 25.59
CA ASN A 41 6.21 7.03 25.40
C ASN A 41 5.26 7.96 24.64
N ILE A 42 5.64 9.22 24.36
CA ILE A 42 4.84 10.17 23.59
C ILE A 42 5.52 10.42 22.25
N LEU A 43 4.88 9.96 21.17
CA LEU A 43 5.41 10.07 19.82
C LEU A 43 5.02 11.37 19.12
N GLY A 44 4.08 12.12 19.69
CA GLY A 44 3.72 13.46 19.23
C GLY A 44 2.41 13.94 19.83
N GLU A 45 1.90 15.06 19.31
CA GLU A 45 0.70 15.72 19.81
C GLU A 45 -0.13 16.32 18.66
N VAL A 46 -1.46 16.35 18.82
CA VAL A 46 -2.42 16.95 17.91
C VAL A 46 -3.30 17.91 18.71
N ASN A 47 -3.15 19.21 18.48
CA ASN A 47 -3.85 20.27 19.23
C ASN A 47 -3.67 20.16 20.76
N GLY A 48 -2.50 19.66 21.20
CA GLY A 48 -2.17 19.44 22.62
C GLY A 48 -2.61 18.07 23.17
N GLU A 49 -3.33 17.26 22.40
CA GLU A 49 -3.61 15.88 22.77
C GLU A 49 -2.48 14.95 22.34
N LYS A 50 -1.99 14.15 23.28
CA LYS A 50 -0.85 13.27 23.06
C LYS A 50 -1.22 12.06 22.20
N ILE A 51 -0.31 11.70 21.30
CA ILE A 51 -0.24 10.40 20.63
C ILE A 51 0.81 9.58 21.37
N THR A 52 0.34 8.56 22.07
CA THR A 52 1.23 7.64 22.80
C THR A 52 1.87 6.61 21.87
N ARG A 53 3.00 6.04 22.31
CA ARG A 53 3.68 4.94 21.60
C ARG A 53 2.78 3.72 21.50
N GLU A 54 2.02 3.40 22.54
CA GLU A 54 1.05 2.31 22.52
C GLU A 54 -0.01 2.50 21.43
N GLU A 55 -0.67 3.67 21.39
CA GLU A 55 -1.67 3.98 20.36
C GLU A 55 -1.11 3.86 18.95
N TYR A 56 0.10 4.37 18.73
CA TYR A 56 0.77 4.28 17.45
C TYR A 56 1.09 2.83 17.06
N LEU A 57 1.64 2.05 17.99
CA LEU A 57 2.00 0.64 17.76
C LEU A 57 0.77 -0.23 17.50
N ASP A 58 -0.37 0.09 18.13
CA ASP A 58 -1.63 -0.59 17.84
C ASP A 58 -2.09 -0.37 16.39
N HIS A 59 -2.01 0.87 15.89
CA HIS A 59 -2.28 1.16 14.49
C HIS A 59 -1.30 0.45 13.54
N LEU A 60 -0.01 0.46 13.87
CA LEU A 60 1.01 -0.21 13.07
C LEU A 60 0.79 -1.72 13.03
N PHE A 61 0.48 -2.35 14.16
CA PHE A 61 0.20 -3.77 14.26
C PHE A 61 -0.99 -4.19 13.39
N VAL A 62 -2.07 -3.40 13.37
CA VAL A 62 -3.23 -3.66 12.51
C VAL A 62 -2.84 -3.60 11.03
N LEU A 63 -2.06 -2.59 10.63
CA LEU A 63 -1.58 -2.46 9.25
C LEU A 63 -0.69 -3.65 8.85
N GLN A 64 0.24 -4.05 9.71
CA GLN A 64 1.14 -5.18 9.46
C GLN A 64 0.38 -6.51 9.40
N SER A 65 -0.58 -6.74 10.31
CA SER A 65 -1.42 -7.94 10.31
C SER A 65 -2.23 -8.06 9.03
N ASN A 66 -2.83 -6.95 8.57
CA ASN A 66 -3.59 -6.91 7.32
C ASN A 66 -2.69 -7.14 6.10
N ALA A 67 -1.51 -6.51 6.07
CA ALA A 67 -0.54 -6.73 5.00
C ALA A 67 -0.09 -8.20 4.94
N GLN A 68 0.21 -8.81 6.08
CA GLN A 68 0.61 -10.21 6.17
C GLN A 68 -0.49 -11.16 5.64
N GLN A 69 -1.74 -10.94 6.00
CA GLN A 69 -2.88 -11.74 5.50
C GLN A 69 -3.05 -11.63 3.98
N GLN A 70 -2.67 -10.50 3.39
CA GLN A 70 -2.73 -10.26 1.95
C GLN A 70 -1.44 -10.65 1.22
N GLY A 71 -0.44 -11.21 1.92
CA GLY A 71 0.88 -11.51 1.37
C GLY A 71 1.66 -10.27 0.91
N GLN A 72 1.35 -9.11 1.48
CA GLN A 72 2.00 -7.83 1.20
C GLN A 72 3.17 -7.56 2.18
N PRO A 73 4.16 -6.74 1.79
CA PRO A 73 5.22 -6.31 2.69
C PRO A 73 4.68 -5.58 3.93
N THR A 74 5.27 -5.86 5.10
CA THR A 74 4.90 -5.28 6.39
C THR A 74 5.78 -4.10 6.81
N THR A 75 6.82 -3.78 6.02
CA THR A 75 7.72 -2.65 6.23
C THR A 75 7.18 -1.39 5.57
N GLY A 76 7.51 -0.21 6.11
CA GLY A 76 7.09 1.08 5.54
C GLY A 76 5.68 1.52 5.87
N LEU A 77 5.04 0.85 6.82
CA LEU A 77 3.69 1.18 7.30
C LEU A 77 3.73 2.22 8.43
N GLU A 78 4.92 2.65 8.85
CA GLU A 78 5.15 3.54 9.98
C GLU A 78 4.51 4.93 9.79
N GLU A 79 4.60 5.49 8.59
CA GLU A 79 3.97 6.78 8.27
C GLU A 79 2.46 6.64 8.20
N GLN A 80 1.95 5.54 7.63
CA GLN A 80 0.50 5.30 7.56
C GLN A 80 -0.10 5.14 8.96
N ALA A 81 0.57 4.42 9.86
CA ALA A 81 0.17 4.29 11.26
C ALA A 81 0.11 5.65 11.97
N TRP A 82 1.08 6.54 11.69
CA TRP A 82 1.09 7.89 12.23
C TRP A 82 -0.08 8.73 11.72
N GLN A 83 -0.35 8.68 10.41
CA GLN A 83 -1.51 9.37 9.83
C GLN A 83 -2.82 8.87 10.44
N MET A 84 -2.97 7.58 10.69
CA MET A 84 -4.14 7.02 11.37
C MET A 84 -4.28 7.53 12.82
N ALA A 85 -3.16 7.59 13.57
CA ALA A 85 -3.17 8.12 14.92
C ALA A 85 -3.58 9.61 14.95
N VAL A 86 -3.02 10.43 14.05
CA VAL A 86 -3.40 11.85 13.90
C VAL A 86 -4.88 11.99 13.55
N GLN A 87 -5.37 11.24 12.56
CA GLN A 87 -6.77 11.27 12.16
C GLN A 87 -7.70 10.85 13.30
N SER A 88 -7.34 9.83 14.09
CA SER A 88 -8.11 9.40 15.24
C SER A 88 -8.28 10.53 16.27
N LYS A 89 -7.22 11.30 16.55
CA LYS A 89 -7.30 12.46 17.47
C LYS A 89 -8.19 13.56 16.91
N LEU A 90 -8.03 13.91 15.63
CA LEU A 90 -8.85 14.94 14.98
C LEU A 90 -10.34 14.59 14.95
N ILE A 91 -10.66 13.31 14.70
CA ILE A 91 -12.04 12.81 14.70
C ILE A 91 -12.64 12.89 16.10
N ALA A 92 -11.90 12.47 17.13
CA ALA A 92 -12.35 12.56 18.52
C ALA A 92 -12.62 14.02 18.92
N GLN A 93 -11.69 14.92 18.60
CA GLN A 93 -11.83 16.36 18.88
C GLN A 93 -13.07 16.97 18.21
N GLU A 94 -13.34 16.64 16.94
CA GLU A 94 -14.55 17.15 16.27
C GLU A 94 -15.83 16.47 16.79
N PHE A 95 -15.77 15.20 17.21
CA PHE A 95 -16.90 14.52 17.86
C PHE A 95 -17.28 15.21 19.17
N ASP A 96 -16.31 15.49 20.04
CA ASP A 96 -16.54 16.18 21.32
C ASP A 96 -17.01 17.63 21.10
N LYS A 97 -16.44 18.32 20.12
CA LYS A 97 -16.82 19.70 19.75
C LYS A 97 -18.25 19.80 19.20
N MET A 98 -18.77 18.75 18.59
CA MET A 98 -20.18 18.65 18.20
C MET A 98 -21.12 18.42 19.40
N GLY A 99 -20.57 18.23 20.60
CA GLY A 99 -21.32 17.93 21.82
C GLY A 99 -21.78 16.47 21.89
N PHE A 100 -21.15 15.57 21.13
CA PHE A 100 -21.42 14.15 21.24
C PHE A 100 -20.61 13.51 22.37
N GLU A 101 -21.13 12.43 22.92
CA GLU A 101 -20.49 11.65 23.97
C GLU A 101 -20.58 10.15 23.61
N MET A 102 -19.46 9.43 23.75
CA MET A 102 -19.42 7.99 23.54
C MET A 102 -19.91 7.27 24.80
N THR A 103 -21.22 7.06 24.90
CA THR A 103 -21.81 6.28 26.00
C THR A 103 -21.73 4.78 25.72
N ASP A 104 -21.68 3.96 26.78
CA ASP A 104 -21.69 2.50 26.63
C ASP A 104 -22.95 2.01 25.89
N ASP A 105 -24.12 2.58 26.20
CA ASP A 105 -25.37 2.23 25.53
C ASP A 105 -25.30 2.54 24.03
N TYR A 106 -24.74 3.69 23.66
CA TYR A 106 -24.52 4.03 22.27
C TYR A 106 -23.57 3.04 21.59
N PHE A 107 -22.41 2.78 22.19
CA PHE A 107 -21.42 1.83 21.66
C PHE A 107 -22.07 0.47 21.37
N TRP A 108 -22.76 -0.11 22.35
CA TRP A 108 -23.38 -1.42 22.21
C TRP A 108 -24.49 -1.46 21.17
N ASN A 109 -25.34 -0.43 21.10
CA ASN A 109 -26.42 -0.36 20.11
C ASN A 109 -25.90 -0.15 18.68
N GLN A 110 -24.76 0.50 18.54
CA GLN A 110 -24.15 0.81 17.26
C GLN A 110 -23.18 -0.27 16.75
N LEU A 111 -22.81 -1.23 17.60
CA LEU A 111 -21.83 -2.27 17.31
C LEU A 111 -22.21 -3.09 16.06
N GLN A 112 -23.51 -3.33 15.86
CA GLN A 112 -24.06 -4.07 14.71
C GLN A 112 -23.75 -3.42 13.34
N PHE A 113 -23.44 -2.12 13.32
CA PHE A 113 -23.12 -1.38 12.10
C PHE A 113 -21.61 -1.27 11.86
N ASP A 114 -20.78 -1.74 12.79
CA ASP A 114 -19.34 -1.79 12.57
C ASP A 114 -19.01 -2.93 11.60
N PRO A 115 -18.15 -2.72 10.58
CA PRO A 115 -17.84 -3.75 9.59
C PRO A 115 -17.36 -5.08 10.20
N MET A 116 -16.61 -5.04 11.31
CA MET A 116 -16.09 -6.24 11.96
C MET A 116 -17.21 -7.15 12.49
N PHE A 117 -18.36 -6.56 12.85
CA PHE A 117 -19.50 -7.28 13.36
C PHE A 117 -20.57 -7.54 12.30
N ALA A 118 -20.86 -6.54 11.47
CA ALA A 118 -21.87 -6.59 10.43
C ALA A 118 -21.60 -7.66 9.36
N GLN A 119 -20.32 -7.93 9.07
CA GLN A 119 -19.92 -8.87 8.03
C GLN A 119 -19.84 -10.32 8.52
N ASN A 120 -19.92 -10.57 9.83
CA ASN A 120 -19.86 -11.91 10.38
C ASN A 120 -21.28 -12.44 10.67
N PRO A 121 -21.81 -13.40 9.86
CA PRO A 121 -23.17 -13.91 10.03
C PRO A 121 -23.42 -14.56 11.40
N GLN A 122 -22.37 -15.03 12.09
CA GLN A 122 -22.50 -15.64 13.41
C GLN A 122 -23.02 -14.66 14.48
N ASN A 123 -22.81 -13.36 14.25
CA ASN A 123 -23.29 -12.30 15.14
C ASN A 123 -24.79 -12.02 15.02
N PHE A 124 -25.48 -12.69 14.09
CA PHE A 124 -26.92 -12.54 13.88
C PHE A 124 -27.65 -13.86 14.16
N ASP A 125 -28.89 -13.76 14.62
CA ASP A 125 -29.80 -14.90 14.73
C ASP A 125 -30.45 -15.25 13.38
N GLU A 126 -31.22 -16.34 13.34
CA GLU A 126 -31.90 -16.81 12.13
C GLU A 126 -32.92 -15.79 11.55
N LYS A 127 -33.33 -14.81 12.36
CA LYS A 127 -34.25 -13.73 11.96
C LYS A 127 -33.51 -12.45 11.57
N GLY A 128 -32.18 -12.46 11.59
CA GLY A 128 -31.33 -11.30 11.27
C GLY A 128 -31.18 -10.30 12.42
N ASN A 129 -31.56 -10.63 13.66
CA ASN A 129 -31.32 -9.75 14.81
C ASN A 129 -29.90 -9.92 15.32
N PHE A 130 -29.28 -8.80 15.70
CA PHE A 130 -27.93 -8.79 16.26
C PHE A 130 -27.90 -9.40 17.67
N LYS A 131 -27.02 -10.39 17.88
CA LYS A 131 -26.86 -11.15 19.14
C LYS A 131 -26.08 -10.38 20.21
N LEU A 132 -26.54 -9.17 20.53
CA LEU A 132 -25.84 -8.25 21.43
C LEU A 132 -25.54 -8.86 22.81
N GLN A 133 -26.50 -9.57 23.40
CA GLN A 133 -26.35 -10.14 24.74
C GLN A 133 -25.32 -11.28 24.77
N GLU A 134 -25.24 -12.09 23.71
CA GLU A 134 -24.24 -13.16 23.60
C GLU A 134 -22.83 -12.57 23.46
N ILE A 135 -22.67 -11.52 22.65
CA ILE A 135 -21.39 -10.83 22.48
C ILE A 135 -20.94 -10.18 23.81
N LYS A 136 -21.84 -9.50 24.53
CA LYS A 136 -21.55 -8.95 25.86
C LYS A 136 -21.08 -10.05 26.81
N LYS A 137 -21.79 -11.18 26.84
CA LYS A 137 -21.44 -12.33 27.67
C LYS A 137 -20.05 -12.89 27.32
N GLN A 138 -19.73 -13.06 26.03
CA GLN A 138 -18.40 -13.53 25.60
C GLN A 138 -17.29 -12.58 26.07
N ILE A 139 -17.50 -11.27 25.98
CA ILE A 139 -16.53 -10.28 26.42
C ILE A 139 -16.37 -10.29 27.95
N ASP A 140 -17.46 -10.47 28.70
CA ASP A 140 -17.42 -10.64 30.15
C ASP A 140 -16.68 -11.93 30.55
N GLU A 141 -16.83 -13.01 29.79
CA GLU A 141 -16.06 -14.25 29.96
C GLU A 141 -14.57 -14.03 29.66
N LEU A 142 -14.21 -13.25 28.64
CA LEU A 142 -12.81 -12.86 28.38
C LEU A 142 -12.23 -12.04 29.53
N LYS A 143 -13.01 -11.10 30.08
CA LYS A 143 -12.61 -10.24 31.20
C LYS A 143 -12.31 -11.03 32.47
N ASN A 144 -13.13 -12.05 32.75
CA ASN A 144 -13.04 -12.86 33.97
C ASN A 144 -12.29 -14.19 33.76
N GLY A 145 -11.80 -14.45 32.54
CA GLY A 145 -11.13 -15.68 32.15
C GLY A 145 -9.66 -15.74 32.56
N GLN A 146 -9.02 -16.89 32.29
CA GLN A 146 -7.60 -17.12 32.62
C GLN A 146 -6.61 -16.60 31.56
N ALA A 147 -7.11 -16.01 30.46
CA ALA A 147 -6.31 -15.54 29.34
C ALA A 147 -6.50 -14.02 29.13
N PRO A 148 -5.84 -13.18 29.96
CA PRO A 148 -6.01 -11.72 29.93
C PRO A 148 -5.59 -11.10 28.59
N GLU A 149 -4.78 -11.78 27.79
CA GLU A 149 -4.31 -11.34 26.48
C GLU A 149 -5.49 -11.09 25.51
N PHE A 150 -6.50 -11.96 25.51
CA PHE A 150 -7.67 -11.81 24.63
C PHE A 150 -8.55 -10.63 25.05
N TYR A 151 -8.69 -10.39 26.35
CA TYR A 151 -9.42 -9.21 26.83
C TYR A 151 -8.69 -7.91 26.47
N ASN A 152 -7.35 -7.90 26.57
CA ASN A 152 -6.54 -6.76 26.15
C ASN A 152 -6.66 -6.50 24.63
N GLN A 153 -6.68 -7.56 23.81
CA GLN A 153 -6.97 -7.42 22.37
C GLN A 153 -8.35 -6.84 22.11
N TRP A 154 -9.36 -7.27 22.87
CA TRP A 154 -10.69 -6.69 22.82
C TRP A 154 -10.69 -5.20 23.17
N LEU A 155 -9.98 -4.77 24.22
CA LEU A 155 -9.91 -3.35 24.59
C LEU A 155 -9.30 -2.49 23.47
N LYS A 156 -8.27 -3.00 22.78
CA LYS A 156 -7.67 -2.34 21.61
C LYS A 156 -8.65 -2.27 20.43
N ALA A 157 -9.37 -3.36 20.17
CA ALA A 157 -10.42 -3.39 19.16
C ALA A 157 -11.55 -2.42 19.49
N LYS A 158 -12.01 -2.37 20.76
CA LYS A 158 -13.03 -1.44 21.25
C LYS A 158 -12.66 0.00 20.95
N LYS A 159 -11.44 0.43 21.27
CA LYS A 159 -10.96 1.79 20.96
C LYS A 159 -10.99 2.10 19.45
N SER A 160 -10.57 1.14 18.63
CA SER A 160 -10.64 1.30 17.17
C SER A 160 -12.07 1.37 16.63
N ILE A 161 -12.99 0.62 17.22
CA ILE A 161 -14.43 0.65 16.91
C ILE A 161 -15.02 2.01 17.30
N GLU A 162 -14.71 2.50 18.50
CA GLU A 162 -15.13 3.82 18.99
C GLU A 162 -14.70 4.92 18.03
N THR A 163 -13.44 4.94 17.58
CA THR A 163 -12.96 5.91 16.57
C THR A 163 -13.77 5.85 15.28
N ARG A 164 -14.12 4.65 14.78
CA ARG A 164 -14.96 4.49 13.59
C ARG A 164 -16.40 4.96 13.81
N MET A 165 -16.96 4.73 15.00
CA MET A 165 -18.28 5.22 15.37
C MET A 165 -18.31 6.74 15.46
N MET A 166 -17.30 7.35 16.09
CA MET A 166 -17.12 8.81 16.13
C MET A 166 -17.03 9.38 14.72
N ALA A 167 -16.18 8.78 13.87
CA ALA A 167 -16.04 9.16 12.46
C ALA A 167 -17.39 9.13 11.73
N ARG A 168 -18.16 8.04 11.89
CA ARG A 168 -19.49 7.92 11.28
C ARG A 168 -20.44 9.03 11.73
N GLN A 169 -20.43 9.40 13.01
CA GLN A 169 -21.26 10.50 13.51
C GLN A 169 -20.81 11.85 12.96
N VAL A 170 -19.51 12.15 13.03
CA VAL A 170 -18.96 13.42 12.52
C VAL A 170 -19.28 13.57 11.02
N PHE A 171 -18.89 12.60 10.20
CA PHE A 171 -19.07 12.70 8.75
C PHE A 171 -20.54 12.56 8.33
N GLY A 172 -21.33 11.71 8.99
CA GLY A 172 -22.75 11.54 8.69
C GLY A 172 -23.56 12.81 8.94
N ASN A 173 -23.36 13.46 10.10
CA ASN A 173 -24.05 14.71 10.41
C ASN A 173 -23.60 15.86 9.51
N LEU A 174 -22.30 15.99 9.24
CA LEU A 174 -21.81 17.04 8.35
C LEU A 174 -22.28 16.87 6.90
N SER A 175 -22.18 15.64 6.36
CA SER A 175 -22.58 15.37 4.97
C SER A 175 -24.08 15.57 4.73
N THR A 176 -24.92 15.31 5.75
CA THR A 176 -26.37 15.59 5.70
C THR A 176 -26.68 17.10 5.62
N GLY A 177 -25.80 17.93 6.18
CA GLY A 177 -25.93 19.40 6.10
C GLY A 177 -25.52 19.99 4.74
N ILE A 178 -24.81 19.23 3.90
CA ILE A 178 -24.40 19.69 2.57
C ILE A 178 -25.57 19.53 1.60
N THR A 179 -26.10 20.66 1.14
CA THR A 179 -27.25 20.72 0.23
C THR A 179 -26.96 21.67 -0.93
N THR A 180 -27.66 21.47 -2.05
CA THR A 180 -27.65 22.39 -3.18
C THR A 180 -28.97 23.14 -3.24
N GLY A 181 -28.90 24.47 -3.12
CA GLY A 181 -30.08 25.32 -3.15
C GLY A 181 -30.66 25.49 -4.56
N LYS A 182 -31.96 25.82 -4.65
CA LYS A 182 -32.63 26.09 -5.93
C LYS A 182 -31.90 27.13 -6.79
N LYS A 183 -31.47 28.25 -6.20
CA LYS A 183 -30.77 29.34 -6.91
C LYS A 183 -29.39 28.92 -7.42
N GLU A 184 -28.70 28.07 -6.67
CA GLU A 184 -27.39 27.53 -7.08
C GLU A 184 -27.56 26.60 -8.28
N ALA A 185 -28.56 25.72 -8.23
CA ALA A 185 -28.92 24.87 -9.36
C ALA A 185 -29.34 25.70 -10.59
N GLU A 186 -30.19 26.72 -10.42
CA GLU A 186 -30.56 27.63 -11.52
C GLU A 186 -29.33 28.35 -12.11
N LEU A 187 -28.36 28.74 -11.27
CA LEU A 187 -27.12 29.36 -11.74
C LEU A 187 -26.25 28.36 -12.53
N MET A 188 -26.12 27.12 -12.08
CA MET A 188 -25.37 26.08 -12.81
C MET A 188 -26.02 25.75 -14.16
N MET A 189 -27.36 25.63 -14.20
CA MET A 189 -28.09 25.49 -15.48
C MET A 189 -27.86 26.70 -16.38
N LYS A 190 -27.92 27.91 -15.83
CA LYS A 190 -27.59 29.13 -16.58
C LYS A 190 -26.16 29.10 -17.12
N GLN A 191 -25.17 28.70 -16.33
CA GLN A 191 -23.76 28.58 -16.73
C GLN A 191 -23.52 27.52 -17.82
N ARG A 192 -24.37 26.48 -17.88
CA ARG A 192 -24.37 25.47 -18.93
C ARG A 192 -25.06 25.95 -20.21
N ASP A 193 -26.21 26.61 -20.05
CA ASP A 193 -27.08 26.99 -21.16
C ASP A 193 -26.66 28.31 -21.83
N GLN A 194 -26.01 29.21 -21.10
CA GLN A 194 -25.47 30.45 -21.67
C GLN A 194 -24.20 30.17 -22.46
N VAL A 195 -24.21 30.56 -23.73
CA VAL A 195 -23.10 30.37 -24.66
C VAL A 195 -22.67 31.72 -25.20
N ALA A 196 -21.37 32.01 -25.11
CA ALA A 196 -20.75 33.17 -25.73
C ALA A 196 -20.04 32.76 -27.03
N ASP A 197 -20.36 33.44 -28.12
CA ASP A 197 -19.58 33.36 -29.35
C ASP A 197 -18.44 34.39 -29.26
N ILE A 198 -17.21 33.92 -29.40
CA ILE A 198 -16.03 34.75 -29.28
C ILE A 198 -15.16 34.68 -30.52
N ASP A 199 -14.54 35.81 -30.86
CA ASP A 199 -13.31 35.84 -31.64
C ASP A 199 -12.14 36.02 -30.69
N PHE A 200 -11.02 35.36 -30.98
CA PHE A 200 -9.84 35.44 -30.13
C PHE A 200 -8.55 35.30 -30.92
N VAL A 201 -7.47 35.78 -30.33
CA VAL A 201 -6.11 35.45 -30.71
C VAL A 201 -5.46 34.72 -29.54
N LYS A 202 -4.83 33.58 -29.84
CA LYS A 202 -4.04 32.81 -28.88
C LYS A 202 -2.56 32.89 -29.23
N VAL A 203 -1.75 33.34 -28.28
CA VAL A 203 -0.30 33.18 -28.32
C VAL A 203 0.06 31.93 -27.52
N ASP A 204 0.32 30.83 -28.23
CA ASP A 204 0.62 29.53 -27.62
C ASP A 204 1.98 29.53 -26.89
N TYR A 205 2.03 28.98 -25.68
CA TYR A 205 3.27 28.97 -24.88
C TYR A 205 4.39 28.19 -25.58
N SER A 206 4.10 27.05 -26.20
CA SER A 206 5.11 26.21 -26.85
C SER A 206 5.75 26.96 -28.02
N SER A 207 4.91 27.52 -28.91
CA SER A 207 5.39 28.28 -30.06
C SER A 207 6.16 29.55 -29.66
N TYR A 208 5.73 30.23 -28.60
CA TYR A 208 6.42 31.41 -28.09
C TYR A 208 7.78 31.06 -27.47
N LEU A 209 7.82 30.03 -26.62
CA LEU A 209 9.03 29.60 -25.91
C LEU A 209 10.09 28.99 -26.84
N ALA A 210 9.69 28.39 -27.96
CA ALA A 210 10.62 27.93 -29.00
C ALA A 210 11.44 29.07 -29.61
N LYS A 211 10.83 30.25 -29.75
CA LYS A 211 11.50 31.46 -30.28
C LYS A 211 12.12 32.33 -29.18
N ASN A 212 11.65 32.19 -27.95
CA ASN A 212 12.03 33.02 -26.80
C ASN A 212 12.30 32.11 -25.59
N PRO A 213 13.46 31.44 -25.53
CA PRO A 213 13.77 30.53 -24.44
C PRO A 213 13.80 31.27 -23.10
N ILE A 214 13.07 30.77 -22.11
CA ILE A 214 13.06 31.26 -20.73
C ILE A 214 13.65 30.19 -19.83
N LYS A 215 14.63 30.58 -19.01
CA LYS A 215 15.22 29.75 -17.96
C LYS A 215 14.50 30.02 -16.64
N VAL A 216 14.01 28.98 -15.99
CA VAL A 216 13.37 29.08 -14.67
C VAL A 216 14.42 28.99 -13.57
N THR A 217 14.48 30.00 -12.71
CA THR A 217 15.40 30.04 -11.58
C THR A 217 14.79 29.39 -10.34
N ALA A 218 15.61 29.03 -9.34
CA ALA A 218 15.09 28.56 -8.05
C ALA A 218 14.22 29.62 -7.36
N LYS A 219 14.53 30.91 -7.54
CA LYS A 219 13.76 32.04 -7.00
C LYS A 219 12.36 32.12 -7.61
N ASP A 220 12.22 31.88 -8.91
CA ASP A 220 10.91 31.88 -9.57
C ASP A 220 9.99 30.78 -9.03
N ILE A 221 10.56 29.61 -8.76
CA ILE A 221 9.84 28.48 -8.15
C ILE A 221 9.50 28.79 -6.69
N GLU A 222 10.43 29.36 -5.93
CA GLU A 222 10.18 29.79 -4.54
C GLU A 222 9.02 30.78 -4.46
N ASP A 223 8.98 31.77 -5.36
CA ASP A 223 7.93 32.78 -5.40
C ASP A 223 6.58 32.21 -5.81
N TYR A 224 6.58 31.16 -6.64
CA TYR A 224 5.37 30.42 -6.96
C TYR A 224 4.89 29.59 -5.77
N ILE A 225 5.78 28.84 -5.10
CA ILE A 225 5.47 28.04 -3.92
C ILE A 225 4.82 28.90 -2.82
N LYS A 226 5.34 30.11 -2.59
CA LYS A 226 4.80 31.06 -1.61
C LYS A 226 3.37 31.52 -1.88
N GLN A 227 2.91 31.44 -3.14
CA GLN A 227 1.52 31.76 -3.50
C GLN A 227 0.54 30.62 -3.14
N TYR A 228 1.04 29.39 -2.97
CA TYR A 228 0.23 28.21 -2.70
C TYR A 228 0.77 27.45 -1.47
N PRO A 229 0.83 28.09 -0.29
CA PRO A 229 1.51 27.52 0.87
C PRO A 229 0.89 26.20 1.32
N ASN A 230 -0.43 26.04 1.25
CA ASN A 230 -1.09 24.78 1.66
C ASN A 230 -0.78 23.61 0.71
N THR A 231 -0.56 23.89 -0.58
CA THR A 231 -0.21 22.85 -1.57
C THR A 231 1.22 22.37 -1.40
N TYR A 232 2.13 23.26 -0.98
CA TYR A 232 3.57 22.99 -0.92
C TYR A 232 4.11 22.92 0.51
N LYS A 233 3.25 22.71 1.50
CA LYS A 233 3.70 22.34 2.86
C LYS A 233 4.23 20.91 2.83
N THR A 234 5.40 20.69 3.43
CA THR A 234 6.01 19.38 3.58
C THR A 234 6.50 19.15 5.00
N ASP A 235 6.50 17.89 5.41
CA ASP A 235 7.21 17.41 6.58
C ASP A 235 8.72 17.43 6.35
N PRO A 236 9.54 17.31 7.42
CA PRO A 236 10.97 17.20 7.28
C PRO A 236 11.39 16.09 6.31
N SER A 237 12.30 16.41 5.40
CA SER A 237 12.80 15.48 4.40
C SER A 237 14.30 15.66 4.15
N VAL A 238 14.91 14.66 3.53
CA VAL A 238 16.34 14.68 3.15
C VAL A 238 16.51 14.44 1.66
N ASN A 239 17.60 14.99 1.13
CA ASN A 239 18.08 14.72 -0.22
C ASN A 239 19.30 13.81 -0.12
N LEU A 240 19.22 12.63 -0.72
CA LEU A 240 20.31 11.65 -0.72
C LEU A 240 20.82 11.40 -2.14
N GLY A 241 22.14 11.34 -2.30
CA GLY A 241 22.74 10.57 -3.38
C GLY A 241 22.87 9.13 -2.96
N VAL A 242 22.46 8.20 -3.81
CA VAL A 242 22.52 6.76 -3.53
C VAL A 242 23.25 6.08 -4.67
N VAL A 243 24.24 5.26 -4.34
CA VAL A 243 24.91 4.37 -5.30
C VAL A 243 24.77 2.93 -4.80
N TYR A 244 24.15 2.11 -5.63
CA TYR A 244 23.86 0.72 -5.33
C TYR A 244 24.84 -0.20 -6.05
N PHE A 245 25.46 -1.11 -5.29
CA PHE A 245 26.37 -2.13 -5.79
C PHE A 245 25.71 -3.50 -5.58
N PRO A 246 24.97 -4.00 -6.59
CA PRO A 246 24.32 -5.30 -6.47
C PRO A 246 25.36 -6.42 -6.53
N SER A 247 25.21 -7.41 -5.67
CA SER A 247 25.97 -8.66 -5.66
C SER A 247 25.24 -9.67 -6.54
N VAL A 248 25.44 -9.52 -7.84
CA VAL A 248 24.91 -10.47 -8.83
C VAL A 248 25.93 -11.61 -8.99
N ALA A 249 25.44 -12.84 -9.00
CA ALA A 249 26.28 -14.01 -9.25
C ALA A 249 27.11 -13.86 -10.53
N SER A 250 28.41 -14.12 -10.42
CA SER A 250 29.34 -14.04 -11.52
C SER A 250 29.20 -15.25 -12.45
N ALA A 251 29.78 -15.16 -13.66
CA ALA A 251 29.85 -16.32 -14.56
C ALA A 251 30.62 -17.51 -13.93
N ALA A 252 31.56 -17.23 -13.02
CA ALA A 252 32.26 -18.26 -12.27
C ALA A 252 31.35 -18.93 -11.23
N ASP A 253 30.49 -18.16 -10.54
CA ASP A 253 29.50 -18.69 -9.60
C ASP A 253 28.50 -19.60 -10.31
N GLU A 254 27.98 -19.14 -11.46
CA GLU A 254 27.10 -19.94 -12.30
C GLU A 254 27.78 -21.24 -12.76
N ALA A 255 29.02 -21.17 -13.24
CA ALA A 255 29.77 -22.35 -13.66
C ALA A 255 30.03 -23.32 -12.50
N ALA A 256 30.33 -22.80 -11.30
CA ALA A 256 30.52 -23.61 -10.10
C ALA A 256 29.21 -24.31 -9.68
N LYS A 257 28.10 -23.58 -9.67
CA LYS A 257 26.78 -24.12 -9.33
C LYS A 257 26.28 -25.14 -10.36
N LYS A 258 26.57 -24.90 -11.64
CA LYS A 258 26.33 -25.87 -12.72
C LYS A 258 27.11 -27.17 -12.49
N LYS A 259 28.42 -27.06 -12.18
CA LYS A 259 29.25 -28.22 -11.89
C LYS A 259 28.77 -28.98 -10.64
N GLU A 260 28.30 -28.27 -9.62
CA GLU A 260 27.72 -28.87 -8.42
C GLU A 260 26.52 -29.75 -8.75
N ILE A 261 25.56 -29.24 -9.53
CA ILE A 261 24.38 -30.03 -9.92
C ILE A 261 24.73 -31.16 -10.90
N GLU A 262 25.71 -30.98 -11.79
CA GLU A 262 26.23 -32.04 -12.67
C GLU A 262 26.94 -33.16 -11.89
N ASN A 263 27.61 -32.84 -10.78
CA ASN A 263 28.21 -33.84 -9.89
C ASN A 263 27.13 -34.68 -9.19
N LEU A 264 26.03 -34.06 -8.75
CA LEU A 264 24.86 -34.76 -8.20
C LEU A 264 24.21 -35.70 -9.22
N PHE A 265 24.30 -35.37 -10.52
CA PHE A 265 23.84 -36.25 -11.60
C PHE A 265 24.79 -37.42 -11.86
N SER A 266 26.08 -37.13 -12.01
CA SER A 266 27.10 -38.08 -12.47
C SER A 266 27.64 -39.01 -11.36
N GLY A 267 27.48 -38.65 -10.08
CA GLY A 267 27.99 -39.43 -8.95
C GLY A 267 29.43 -39.14 -8.58
N ASN A 268 29.97 -38.01 -9.05
CA ASN A 268 31.28 -37.48 -8.63
C ASN A 268 31.21 -36.81 -7.24
N THR A 269 30.45 -37.40 -6.32
CA THR A 269 30.19 -36.94 -4.94
C THR A 269 30.97 -37.74 -3.89
N GLY A 270 31.76 -38.73 -4.31
CA GLY A 270 32.60 -39.57 -3.45
C GLY A 270 31.87 -40.75 -2.77
N THR A 271 30.54 -40.76 -2.75
CA THR A 271 29.73 -41.85 -2.16
C THR A 271 29.27 -42.90 -3.18
N GLY A 272 29.40 -42.60 -4.48
CA GLY A 272 28.91 -43.45 -5.59
C GLY A 272 27.39 -43.40 -5.81
N GLU A 273 26.62 -42.82 -4.87
CA GLU A 273 25.19 -42.54 -5.04
C GLU A 273 24.99 -41.18 -5.74
N ASN A 274 24.05 -41.14 -6.68
CA ASN A 274 23.71 -39.98 -7.49
C ASN A 274 22.21 -39.93 -7.80
N PHE A 275 21.78 -38.85 -8.44
CA PHE A 275 20.37 -38.67 -8.73
C PHE A 275 19.83 -39.71 -9.72
N GLN A 276 20.67 -40.41 -10.49
CA GLN A 276 20.23 -41.49 -11.38
C GLN A 276 19.97 -42.80 -10.63
N ASN A 277 20.81 -43.14 -9.65
CA ASN A 277 20.83 -44.47 -9.02
C ASN A 277 20.35 -44.51 -7.56
N THR A 278 20.00 -43.36 -6.97
CA THR A 278 19.54 -43.30 -5.57
C THR A 278 18.33 -44.21 -5.31
N LYS A 279 18.31 -44.83 -4.13
CA LYS A 279 17.20 -45.69 -3.68
C LYS A 279 16.06 -44.89 -3.05
N SER A 280 16.27 -43.63 -2.72
CA SER A 280 15.27 -42.75 -2.10
C SER A 280 15.35 -41.34 -2.69
N ASP A 281 14.58 -41.09 -3.75
CA ASP A 281 14.52 -39.78 -4.40
C ASP A 281 14.12 -38.64 -3.46
N SER A 282 13.20 -38.91 -2.52
CA SER A 282 12.76 -37.92 -1.54
C SER A 282 13.88 -37.52 -0.60
N MET A 283 14.66 -38.49 -0.08
CA MET A 283 15.79 -38.21 0.79
C MET A 283 16.91 -37.50 0.02
N PHE A 284 17.17 -37.94 -1.21
CA PHE A 284 18.17 -37.31 -2.07
C PHE A 284 17.83 -35.83 -2.34
N VAL A 285 16.56 -35.52 -2.64
CA VAL A 285 16.09 -34.13 -2.79
C VAL A 285 16.26 -33.37 -1.47
N MET A 286 15.80 -33.92 -0.34
CA MET A 286 15.90 -33.23 0.95
C MET A 286 17.35 -32.89 1.36
N MET A 287 18.32 -33.74 1.02
CA MET A 287 19.73 -33.52 1.37
C MET A 287 20.46 -32.59 0.41
N ASN A 288 20.04 -32.53 -0.86
CA ASN A 288 20.82 -31.89 -1.91
C ASN A 288 20.11 -30.72 -2.60
N SER A 289 18.82 -30.52 -2.38
CA SER A 289 18.02 -29.46 -2.98
C SER A 289 17.82 -28.31 -2.01
N GLU A 290 17.80 -27.09 -2.54
CA GLU A 290 17.47 -25.88 -1.77
C GLU A 290 15.95 -25.67 -1.63
N MET A 291 15.16 -26.53 -2.29
CA MET A 291 13.70 -26.61 -2.15
C MET A 291 13.29 -28.00 -1.68
N PRO A 292 12.29 -28.12 -0.79
CA PRO A 292 11.83 -29.39 -0.26
C PRO A 292 11.17 -30.27 -1.33
N TYR A 293 11.14 -31.58 -1.08
CA TYR A 293 10.47 -32.54 -1.95
C TYR A 293 8.95 -32.37 -1.90
N ASP A 294 8.31 -32.17 -3.06
CA ASP A 294 6.85 -32.18 -3.19
C ASP A 294 6.36 -33.62 -3.47
N PRO A 295 5.63 -34.27 -2.55
CA PRO A 295 5.19 -35.65 -2.72
C PRO A 295 3.94 -35.79 -3.59
N ARG A 296 3.29 -34.69 -3.98
CA ARG A 296 1.98 -34.69 -4.66
C ARG A 296 2.09 -35.05 -6.14
N TYR A 297 0.97 -35.48 -6.71
CA TYR A 297 0.81 -35.55 -8.16
C TYR A 297 0.29 -34.22 -8.68
N LEU A 298 1.08 -33.54 -9.51
CA LEU A 298 0.71 -32.25 -10.08
C LEU A 298 0.12 -32.44 -11.48
N PRO A 299 -1.01 -31.79 -11.82
CA PRO A 299 -1.51 -31.74 -13.19
C PRO A 299 -0.57 -30.89 -14.06
N GLU A 300 -0.58 -31.12 -15.37
CA GLU A 300 0.26 -30.39 -16.34
C GLU A 300 0.19 -28.86 -16.18
N ALA A 301 -0.99 -28.32 -15.88
CA ALA A 301 -1.19 -26.89 -15.69
C ALA A 301 -0.37 -26.29 -14.53
N GLN A 302 -0.06 -27.09 -13.51
CA GLN A 302 0.70 -26.69 -12.33
C GLN A 302 2.21 -26.96 -12.46
N LEU A 303 2.66 -27.63 -13.53
CA LEU A 303 4.08 -27.83 -13.78
C LEU A 303 4.73 -26.55 -14.33
N PRO A 304 5.98 -26.24 -13.96
CA PRO A 304 6.78 -25.23 -14.63
C PRO A 304 6.85 -25.45 -16.15
N PRO A 305 6.86 -24.38 -16.98
CA PRO A 305 6.86 -24.50 -18.45
C PRO A 305 7.94 -25.46 -18.99
N PHE A 306 9.16 -25.42 -18.45
CA PHE A 306 10.27 -26.27 -18.88
C PHE A 306 10.03 -27.78 -18.64
N GLN A 307 9.08 -28.15 -17.76
CA GLN A 307 8.77 -29.55 -17.42
C GLN A 307 7.57 -30.12 -18.18
N LYS A 308 6.68 -29.28 -18.74
CA LYS A 308 5.36 -29.72 -19.25
C LYS A 308 5.47 -30.77 -20.36
N ASP A 309 6.20 -30.46 -21.42
CA ASP A 309 6.33 -31.34 -22.58
C ASP A 309 7.17 -32.59 -22.29
N TRP A 310 8.20 -32.42 -21.47
CA TRP A 310 9.01 -33.53 -20.98
C TRP A 310 8.16 -34.50 -20.13
N ALA A 311 7.41 -34.00 -19.14
CA ALA A 311 6.63 -34.86 -18.24
C ALA A 311 5.62 -35.74 -18.98
N LYS A 312 4.98 -35.21 -20.04
CA LYS A 312 4.06 -35.96 -20.91
C LYS A 312 4.74 -37.17 -21.57
N SER A 313 5.91 -36.96 -22.17
CA SER A 313 6.63 -37.95 -22.97
C SER A 313 7.58 -38.84 -22.15
N ALA A 314 7.99 -38.39 -20.97
CA ALA A 314 9.03 -39.05 -20.19
C ALA A 314 8.61 -40.43 -19.65
N ALA A 315 9.57 -41.36 -19.63
CA ALA A 315 9.43 -42.63 -18.92
C ALA A 315 9.62 -42.43 -17.40
N VAL A 316 9.00 -43.29 -16.59
CA VAL A 316 9.25 -43.29 -15.14
C VAL A 316 10.74 -43.59 -14.89
N GLY A 317 11.38 -42.80 -14.03
CA GLY A 317 12.81 -42.81 -13.76
C GLY A 317 13.65 -41.93 -14.69
N GLN A 318 13.08 -41.43 -15.81
CA GLN A 318 13.80 -40.52 -16.70
C GLN A 318 14.07 -39.19 -15.99
N ILE A 319 15.20 -38.58 -16.32
CA ILE A 319 15.65 -37.30 -15.77
C ILE A 319 15.71 -36.24 -16.87
N LEU A 320 15.28 -35.02 -16.55
CA LEU A 320 15.47 -33.80 -17.32
C LEU A 320 16.50 -32.91 -16.63
N GLY A 321 17.43 -32.36 -17.41
CA GLY A 321 18.42 -31.40 -16.94
C GLY A 321 19.79 -32.01 -16.60
N PRO A 322 20.67 -31.22 -15.95
CA PRO A 322 20.38 -29.92 -15.35
C PRO A 322 20.01 -28.84 -16.38
N VAL A 323 18.90 -28.14 -16.16
CA VAL A 323 18.45 -26.99 -16.95
C VAL A 323 18.60 -25.71 -16.14
N LYS A 324 18.97 -24.61 -16.80
CA LYS A 324 18.95 -23.28 -16.19
C LYS A 324 17.55 -22.69 -16.33
N GLU A 325 16.92 -22.35 -15.21
CA GLU A 325 15.64 -21.65 -15.15
C GLU A 325 15.84 -20.37 -14.32
N ASN A 326 15.98 -19.23 -14.99
CA ASN A 326 16.36 -17.95 -14.38
C ASN A 326 17.63 -18.07 -13.52
N ASN A 327 17.50 -17.89 -12.20
CA ASN A 327 18.58 -17.95 -11.23
C ASN A 327 18.72 -19.33 -10.56
N LEU A 328 18.14 -20.37 -11.16
CA LEU A 328 18.15 -21.73 -10.65
C LEU A 328 18.76 -22.69 -11.68
N PHE A 329 19.49 -23.68 -11.20
CA PHE A 329 19.67 -24.93 -11.91
C PHE A 329 18.71 -25.98 -11.35
N VAL A 330 18.00 -26.68 -12.24
CA VAL A 330 17.03 -27.70 -11.88
C VAL A 330 17.33 -29.02 -12.58
N MET A 331 17.32 -30.11 -11.83
CA MET A 331 17.19 -31.46 -12.36
C MET A 331 15.88 -32.06 -11.90
N SER A 332 15.16 -32.70 -12.82
CA SER A 332 13.83 -33.25 -12.54
C SER A 332 13.79 -34.73 -12.90
N LYS A 333 13.39 -35.59 -11.96
CA LYS A 333 13.14 -37.01 -12.24
C LYS A 333 11.64 -37.30 -12.19
N LEU A 334 11.12 -37.95 -13.23
CA LEU A 334 9.74 -38.41 -13.22
C LEU A 334 9.63 -39.65 -12.34
N ILE A 335 9.07 -39.50 -11.14
CA ILE A 335 8.93 -40.60 -10.17
C ILE A 335 7.75 -41.49 -10.52
N SER A 336 6.66 -40.88 -10.96
CA SER A 336 5.44 -41.60 -11.33
C SER A 336 4.55 -40.70 -12.16
N LYS A 337 3.80 -41.29 -13.09
CA LYS A 337 2.66 -40.63 -13.73
C LYS A 337 1.47 -41.57 -13.68
N LYS A 338 0.31 -41.04 -13.32
CA LYS A 338 -0.95 -41.80 -13.31
C LYS A 338 -2.13 -40.87 -13.60
N PRO A 339 -3.22 -41.38 -14.21
CA PRO A 339 -4.48 -40.67 -14.20
C PRO A 339 -4.85 -40.39 -12.74
N THR A 340 -5.09 -39.13 -12.40
CA THR A 340 -5.52 -38.77 -11.05
C THR A 340 -7.03 -38.72 -11.04
N ASP A 341 -7.64 -39.90 -10.90
CA ASP A 341 -9.10 -40.08 -10.91
C ASP A 341 -9.78 -39.03 -10.03
N SER A 342 -10.80 -38.42 -10.60
CA SER A 342 -11.63 -37.43 -9.91
C SER A 342 -13.01 -38.03 -9.71
N VAL A 343 -13.56 -37.82 -8.52
CA VAL A 343 -14.88 -38.32 -8.11
C VAL A 343 -15.76 -37.11 -7.80
N LEU A 344 -16.88 -36.99 -8.51
CA LEU A 344 -17.92 -36.03 -8.18
C LEU A 344 -18.86 -36.68 -7.19
N SER A 345 -19.10 -36.02 -6.06
CA SER A 345 -19.98 -36.55 -5.01
C SER A 345 -20.84 -35.47 -4.41
N LYS A 346 -21.94 -35.92 -3.81
CA LYS A 346 -22.77 -35.13 -2.91
C LYS A 346 -22.99 -35.85 -1.60
N HIS A 347 -23.24 -35.11 -0.53
CA HIS A 347 -23.49 -35.70 0.77
C HIS A 347 -24.57 -34.99 1.58
N ILE A 348 -25.07 -35.70 2.59
CA ILE A 348 -25.86 -35.16 3.71
C ILE A 348 -25.06 -35.43 4.98
N LEU A 349 -24.80 -34.40 5.78
CA LEU A 349 -24.13 -34.53 7.07
C LEU A 349 -25.16 -34.58 8.20
N ILE A 350 -25.04 -35.58 9.07
CA ILE A 350 -25.74 -35.67 10.35
C ILE A 350 -24.70 -35.59 11.47
N ALA A 351 -24.51 -34.40 12.00
CA ALA A 351 -23.53 -34.11 13.05
C ALA A 351 -24.07 -34.48 14.46
N TYR A 352 -23.18 -34.57 15.44
CA TYR A 352 -23.51 -34.79 16.84
C TYR A 352 -22.69 -33.87 17.76
N SER A 353 -23.11 -33.75 19.02
CA SER A 353 -22.40 -32.98 20.04
C SER A 353 -20.99 -33.57 20.25
N GLY A 354 -19.96 -32.76 20.00
CA GLY A 354 -18.54 -33.16 20.11
C GLY A 354 -17.88 -33.56 18.79
N ALA A 355 -18.60 -33.59 17.67
CA ALA A 355 -17.99 -33.69 16.34
C ALA A 355 -17.35 -32.35 15.92
N GLU A 356 -16.34 -32.37 15.06
CA GLU A 356 -15.62 -31.18 14.62
C GLU A 356 -16.58 -30.18 13.95
N ARG A 357 -16.54 -28.91 14.37
CA ARG A 357 -17.39 -27.80 13.85
C ARG A 357 -18.91 -28.08 13.92
N SER A 358 -19.34 -29.02 14.75
CA SER A 358 -20.74 -29.33 14.95
C SER A 358 -21.44 -28.32 15.85
N THR A 359 -22.66 -27.92 15.48
CA THR A 359 -23.59 -27.16 16.33
C THR A 359 -24.73 -28.04 16.85
N ALA A 360 -24.70 -29.35 16.57
CA ALA A 360 -25.77 -30.26 16.94
C ALA A 360 -25.74 -30.59 18.44
N THR A 361 -26.91 -30.55 19.08
CA THR A 361 -27.08 -30.88 20.51
C THR A 361 -27.34 -32.36 20.79
N ARG A 362 -27.59 -33.15 19.73
CA ARG A 362 -27.90 -34.58 19.83
C ARG A 362 -26.66 -35.42 20.12
N THR A 363 -26.84 -36.53 20.83
CA THR A 363 -25.79 -37.50 21.11
C THR A 363 -25.33 -38.22 19.85
N LYS A 364 -24.15 -38.86 19.92
CA LYS A 364 -23.60 -39.65 18.81
C LYS A 364 -24.53 -40.80 18.42
N GLU A 365 -25.13 -41.47 19.40
CA GLU A 365 -26.09 -42.57 19.20
C GLU A 365 -27.37 -42.08 18.50
N GLU A 366 -27.88 -40.90 18.86
CA GLU A 366 -29.05 -40.29 18.22
C GLU A 366 -28.76 -39.85 16.79
N ALA A 367 -27.60 -39.24 16.55
CA ALA A 367 -27.15 -38.91 15.20
C ALA A 367 -27.00 -40.15 14.34
N LYS A 368 -26.43 -41.23 14.89
CA LYS A 368 -26.31 -42.51 14.18
C LYS A 368 -27.68 -43.08 13.82
N LYS A 369 -28.64 -43.13 14.76
CA LYS A 369 -30.00 -43.60 14.48
C LYS A 369 -30.68 -42.77 13.40
N LYS A 370 -30.52 -41.44 13.45
CA LYS A 370 -31.06 -40.52 12.44
C LYS A 370 -30.42 -40.76 11.06
N ALA A 371 -29.11 -40.93 11.01
CA ALA A 371 -28.37 -41.19 9.78
C ALA A 371 -28.71 -42.58 9.20
N ASP A 372 -28.82 -43.63 10.03
CA ASP A 372 -29.24 -44.97 9.61
C ASP A 372 -30.65 -44.95 9.01
N SER A 373 -31.59 -44.25 9.67
CA SER A 373 -32.97 -44.12 9.19
C SER A 373 -33.06 -43.37 7.86
N LEU A 374 -32.37 -42.22 7.76
CA LEU A 374 -32.32 -41.43 6.53
C LEU A 374 -31.62 -42.18 5.40
N PHE A 375 -30.53 -42.89 5.70
CA PHE A 375 -29.84 -43.72 4.73
C PHE A 375 -30.72 -44.84 4.19
N ALA A 376 -31.52 -45.50 5.05
CA ALA A 376 -32.46 -46.53 4.62
C ALA A 376 -33.52 -45.99 3.64
N VAL A 377 -34.07 -44.80 3.93
CA VAL A 377 -35.04 -44.12 3.05
C VAL A 377 -34.40 -43.76 1.70
N ILE A 378 -33.22 -43.15 1.73
CA ILE A 378 -32.49 -42.74 0.52
C ILE A 378 -32.09 -43.95 -0.32
N LYS A 379 -31.66 -45.04 0.31
CA LYS A 379 -31.30 -46.27 -0.39
C LYS A 379 -32.52 -46.93 -1.05
N ALA A 380 -33.69 -46.87 -0.42
CA ALA A 380 -34.94 -47.39 -0.97
C ALA A 380 -35.50 -46.50 -2.11
N ASN A 381 -35.33 -45.18 -2.01
CA ASN A 381 -35.74 -44.22 -3.04
C ASN A 381 -34.72 -43.08 -3.18
N PRO A 382 -33.76 -43.19 -4.12
CA PRO A 382 -32.70 -42.20 -4.31
C PRO A 382 -33.18 -40.76 -4.59
N ALA A 383 -34.41 -40.58 -5.10
CA ALA A 383 -34.99 -39.24 -5.31
C ALA A 383 -35.21 -38.48 -4.00
N THR A 384 -35.28 -39.17 -2.86
CA THR A 384 -35.42 -38.55 -1.54
C THR A 384 -34.14 -37.91 -1.02
N PHE A 385 -33.00 -38.07 -1.70
CA PHE A 385 -31.74 -37.43 -1.33
C PHE A 385 -31.88 -35.90 -1.27
N THR A 386 -32.61 -35.30 -2.22
CA THR A 386 -32.87 -33.85 -2.25
C THR A 386 -33.65 -33.38 -1.03
N GLU A 387 -34.61 -34.17 -0.56
CA GLU A 387 -35.34 -33.85 0.68
C GLU A 387 -34.44 -34.03 1.91
N GLY A 388 -33.58 -35.06 1.89
CA GLY A 388 -32.57 -35.29 2.92
C GLY A 388 -31.55 -34.17 3.07
N LEU A 389 -31.28 -33.38 2.02
CA LEU A 389 -30.39 -32.22 2.11
C LEU A 389 -30.93 -31.10 3.00
N LYS A 390 -32.26 -30.98 3.14
CA LYS A 390 -32.88 -29.98 4.01
C LYS A 390 -32.66 -30.25 5.49
N ILE A 391 -32.28 -31.48 5.84
CA ILE A 391 -31.98 -31.92 7.20
C ILE A 391 -30.49 -32.16 7.45
N SER A 392 -29.64 -31.79 6.47
CA SER A 392 -28.19 -31.79 6.61
C SER A 392 -27.76 -30.71 7.60
N ASP A 393 -26.82 -31.03 8.48
CA ASP A 393 -26.19 -30.08 9.40
C ASP A 393 -25.00 -29.34 8.77
N GLU A 394 -24.67 -29.62 7.50
CA GLU A 394 -23.66 -28.85 6.75
C GLU A 394 -24.28 -27.53 6.24
N PRO A 395 -23.74 -26.36 6.61
CA PRO A 395 -24.21 -25.07 6.10
C PRO A 395 -24.08 -24.99 4.57
N GLY A 396 -25.11 -24.49 3.89
CA GLY A 396 -25.06 -24.32 2.44
C GLY A 396 -25.25 -25.61 1.62
N ALA A 397 -25.60 -26.74 2.26
CA ALA A 397 -25.72 -28.02 1.57
C ALA A 397 -26.89 -28.04 0.58
N SER A 398 -28.04 -27.48 0.94
CA SER A 398 -29.22 -27.47 0.05
C SER A 398 -28.99 -26.60 -1.19
N GLU A 399 -28.32 -25.45 -1.02
CA GLU A 399 -27.98 -24.49 -2.06
C GLU A 399 -27.03 -25.07 -3.10
N ARG A 400 -26.13 -25.97 -2.68
CA ARG A 400 -25.19 -26.69 -3.55
C ARG A 400 -25.70 -28.06 -4.01
N ASN A 401 -26.95 -28.42 -3.72
CA ASN A 401 -27.50 -29.75 -3.96
C ASN A 401 -26.61 -30.87 -3.33
N GLY A 402 -25.99 -30.56 -2.19
CA GLY A 402 -25.05 -31.41 -1.45
C GLY A 402 -23.70 -31.59 -2.11
N SER A 403 -23.44 -30.97 -3.26
CA SER A 403 -22.23 -31.21 -4.05
C SER A 403 -21.00 -30.58 -3.42
N VAL A 404 -19.93 -31.37 -3.37
CA VAL A 404 -18.60 -30.93 -2.93
C VAL A 404 -17.63 -30.73 -4.10
N GLY A 405 -18.13 -30.77 -5.34
CA GLY A 405 -17.32 -30.69 -6.55
C GLY A 405 -16.51 -31.95 -6.84
N TRP A 406 -15.55 -31.83 -7.77
CA TRP A 406 -14.65 -32.93 -8.13
C TRP A 406 -13.53 -33.08 -7.09
N VAL A 407 -13.44 -34.28 -6.51
CA VAL A 407 -12.49 -34.62 -5.45
C VAL A 407 -11.47 -35.64 -5.97
N THR A 408 -10.20 -35.42 -5.65
CA THR A 408 -9.08 -36.34 -5.90
C THR A 408 -8.61 -36.98 -4.58
N PRO A 409 -7.80 -38.05 -4.61
CA PRO A 409 -7.22 -38.63 -3.39
C PRO A 409 -6.45 -37.64 -2.50
N ASP A 410 -5.91 -36.58 -3.09
CA ASP A 410 -5.11 -35.55 -2.40
C ASP A 410 -5.94 -34.32 -1.97
N SER A 411 -7.25 -34.33 -2.19
CA SER A 411 -8.14 -33.23 -1.76
C SER A 411 -8.23 -33.17 -0.23
N PRO A 412 -8.31 -31.99 0.39
CA PRO A 412 -8.29 -31.82 1.84
C PRO A 412 -9.65 -32.18 2.49
N PHE A 413 -10.03 -33.45 2.40
CA PHE A 413 -11.24 -34.02 2.99
C PHE A 413 -10.88 -35.02 4.09
N ASP A 414 -11.86 -35.34 4.94
CA ASP A 414 -11.70 -36.36 5.96
C ASP A 414 -11.30 -37.72 5.33
N PRO A 415 -10.34 -38.45 5.92
CA PRO A 415 -9.84 -39.72 5.37
C PRO A 415 -10.93 -40.77 5.13
N ALA A 416 -11.96 -40.85 5.99
CA ALA A 416 -13.04 -41.82 5.83
C ALA A 416 -13.95 -41.45 4.66
N TYR A 417 -14.22 -40.15 4.47
CA TYR A 417 -14.96 -39.65 3.31
C TYR A 417 -14.21 -39.95 2.01
N LEU A 418 -12.91 -39.65 1.95
CA LEU A 418 -12.06 -39.96 0.79
C LEU A 418 -12.00 -41.46 0.50
N ALA A 419 -11.82 -42.29 1.54
CA ALA A 419 -11.79 -43.74 1.39
C ALA A 419 -13.07 -44.29 0.75
N TYR A 420 -14.23 -43.76 1.16
CA TYR A 420 -15.51 -44.16 0.56
C TYR A 420 -15.59 -43.76 -0.92
N LEU A 421 -15.20 -42.53 -1.28
CA LEU A 421 -15.21 -42.07 -2.66
C LEU A 421 -14.30 -42.92 -3.56
N MET A 422 -13.13 -43.32 -3.07
CA MET A 422 -12.17 -44.08 -3.87
C MET A 422 -12.58 -45.54 -4.06
N ASN A 423 -13.15 -46.16 -3.04
CA ASN A 423 -13.40 -47.61 -3.03
C ASN A 423 -14.76 -48.01 -3.61
N ASN A 424 -15.65 -47.07 -3.94
CA ASN A 424 -17.01 -47.38 -4.42
C ASN A 424 -17.25 -46.90 -5.85
N PRO A 425 -18.10 -47.57 -6.65
CA PRO A 425 -18.35 -47.19 -8.05
C PRO A 425 -19.26 -45.95 -8.18
N LYS A 426 -19.33 -45.37 -9.38
CA LYS A 426 -20.33 -44.36 -9.73
C LYS A 426 -21.74 -44.86 -9.40
N GLY A 427 -22.56 -44.00 -8.81
CA GLY A 427 -23.93 -44.29 -8.37
C GLY A 427 -24.03 -44.92 -6.97
N ALA A 428 -22.92 -45.30 -6.34
CA ALA A 428 -22.94 -45.87 -5.00
C ALA A 428 -23.40 -44.83 -3.96
N THR A 429 -24.29 -45.26 -3.07
CA THR A 429 -24.75 -44.47 -1.91
C THR A 429 -24.45 -45.21 -0.62
N GLY A 430 -23.85 -44.53 0.36
CA GLY A 430 -23.33 -45.17 1.57
C GLY A 430 -23.32 -44.22 2.75
N LEU A 431 -23.28 -44.81 3.95
CA LEU A 431 -23.21 -44.11 5.22
C LEU A 431 -21.80 -44.26 5.81
N VAL A 432 -21.14 -43.14 6.10
CA VAL A 432 -19.74 -43.09 6.53
C VAL A 432 -19.61 -42.18 7.74
N GLU A 433 -18.88 -42.61 8.75
CA GLU A 433 -18.54 -41.76 9.90
C GLU A 433 -17.21 -41.02 9.64
N SER A 434 -17.17 -39.73 9.95
CA SER A 434 -16.00 -38.85 9.86
C SER A 434 -15.80 -38.09 11.18
N ALA A 435 -14.75 -37.26 11.26
CA ALA A 435 -14.58 -36.30 12.36
C ALA A 435 -15.73 -35.29 12.50
N PHE A 436 -16.48 -35.02 11.42
CA PHE A 436 -17.58 -34.04 11.37
C PHE A 436 -18.96 -34.66 11.68
N GLY A 437 -19.07 -35.99 11.68
CA GLY A 437 -20.32 -36.70 11.96
C GLY A 437 -20.59 -37.84 10.97
N TYR A 438 -21.86 -38.16 10.77
CA TYR A 438 -22.29 -39.22 9.86
C TYR A 438 -22.67 -38.64 8.50
N HIS A 439 -21.99 -39.06 7.44
CA HIS A 439 -22.24 -38.64 6.07
C HIS A 439 -22.97 -39.72 5.28
N ILE A 440 -24.11 -39.35 4.68
CA ILE A 440 -24.73 -40.13 3.62
C ILE A 440 -24.18 -39.59 2.29
N ILE A 441 -23.32 -40.37 1.65
CA ILE A 441 -22.55 -39.95 0.47
C ILE A 441 -23.11 -40.65 -0.76
N ASN A 442 -23.41 -39.89 -1.81
CA ASN A 442 -23.73 -40.40 -3.14
C ASN A 442 -22.64 -40.01 -4.13
N ILE A 443 -22.12 -41.00 -4.86
CA ILE A 443 -21.13 -40.79 -5.93
C ILE A 443 -21.87 -40.50 -7.23
N GLU A 444 -21.84 -39.24 -7.67
CA GLU A 444 -22.58 -38.78 -8.85
C GLU A 444 -21.86 -39.15 -10.14
N ASP A 445 -20.55 -38.97 -10.17
CA ASP A 445 -19.75 -39.30 -11.34
C ASP A 445 -18.31 -39.69 -10.98
N LYS A 446 -17.69 -40.47 -11.86
CA LYS A 446 -16.27 -40.80 -11.80
C LYS A 446 -15.69 -40.63 -13.18
N LYS A 447 -14.63 -39.84 -13.29
CA LYS A 447 -13.85 -39.74 -14.51
C LYS A 447 -12.41 -40.10 -14.21
N SER A 448 -11.80 -40.87 -15.10
CA SER A 448 -10.35 -41.01 -15.05
C SER A 448 -9.75 -39.64 -15.29
N GLY A 449 -8.93 -39.18 -14.35
CA GLY A 449 -8.47 -37.80 -14.35
C GLY A 449 -7.39 -37.55 -15.38
N ALA A 450 -7.13 -36.27 -15.63
CA ALA A 450 -5.93 -35.87 -16.36
C ALA A 450 -4.68 -36.53 -15.73
N MET A 451 -3.67 -36.80 -16.56
CA MET A 451 -2.41 -37.35 -16.06
C MET A 451 -1.82 -36.40 -15.02
N GLY A 452 -1.62 -36.92 -13.81
CA GLY A 452 -0.84 -36.29 -12.77
C GLY A 452 0.59 -36.79 -12.82
N TYR A 453 1.54 -35.91 -12.57
CA TYR A 453 2.97 -36.18 -12.59
C TYR A 453 3.55 -35.95 -11.21
N LYS A 454 4.20 -36.97 -10.66
CA LYS A 454 5.00 -36.86 -9.44
C LYS A 454 6.46 -36.73 -9.84
N ILE A 455 7.06 -35.58 -9.56
CA ILE A 455 8.39 -35.21 -10.04
C ILE A 455 9.27 -34.86 -8.84
N ALA A 456 10.45 -35.49 -8.74
CA ALA A 456 11.48 -35.09 -7.80
C ALA A 456 12.33 -33.99 -8.46
N ASN A 457 12.45 -32.83 -7.80
CA ASN A 457 13.26 -31.72 -8.29
C ASN A 457 14.46 -31.50 -7.36
N VAL A 458 15.68 -31.55 -7.91
CA VAL A 458 16.89 -31.07 -7.25
C VAL A 458 17.14 -29.67 -7.76
N ILE A 459 17.06 -28.68 -6.87
CA ILE A 459 17.18 -27.26 -7.20
C ILE A 459 18.42 -26.68 -6.53
N LYS A 460 19.20 -25.92 -7.30
CA LYS A 460 20.39 -25.20 -6.87
C LYS A 460 20.28 -23.75 -7.31
N GLU A 461 20.23 -22.83 -6.36
CA GLU A 461 20.17 -21.39 -6.63
C GLU A 461 21.56 -20.86 -6.97
N ILE A 462 21.62 -20.01 -7.98
CA ILE A 462 22.83 -19.32 -8.42
C ILE A 462 22.97 -18.06 -7.55
N LYS A 463 23.75 -18.16 -6.48
CA LYS A 463 24.05 -17.03 -5.58
C LYS A 463 25.45 -16.48 -5.83
N PRO A 464 25.70 -15.19 -5.56
CA PRO A 464 27.07 -14.69 -5.52
C PRO A 464 27.88 -15.51 -4.52
N SER A 465 29.12 -15.85 -4.88
CA SER A 465 30.06 -16.44 -3.93
C SER A 465 30.68 -15.38 -3.04
N GLU A 466 31.36 -15.84 -1.96
CA GLU A 466 32.18 -14.98 -1.11
C GLU A 466 33.22 -14.17 -1.91
N ALA A 467 33.77 -14.74 -3.00
CA ALA A 467 34.70 -14.03 -3.87
C ALA A 467 34.03 -12.88 -4.63
N THR A 468 32.82 -13.12 -5.16
CA THR A 468 31.98 -12.10 -5.82
C THR A 468 31.59 -11.00 -4.82
N GLU A 469 31.10 -11.36 -3.64
CA GLU A 469 30.76 -10.41 -2.57
C GLU A 469 31.97 -9.59 -2.11
N THR A 470 33.16 -10.20 -2.03
CA THR A 470 34.41 -9.51 -1.67
C THR A 470 34.79 -8.46 -2.71
N GLU A 471 34.63 -8.75 -4.00
CA GLU A 471 34.92 -7.79 -5.07
C GLU A 471 33.89 -6.64 -5.07
N VAL A 472 32.61 -6.94 -4.81
CA VAL A 472 31.56 -5.92 -4.63
C VAL A 472 31.88 -5.02 -3.44
N ASP A 473 32.23 -5.58 -2.29
CA ASP A 473 32.64 -4.86 -1.07
C ASP A 473 33.84 -3.95 -1.33
N LYS A 474 34.88 -4.47 -1.96
CA LYS A 474 36.07 -3.70 -2.35
C LYS A 474 35.74 -2.53 -3.26
N ASN A 475 34.88 -2.73 -4.25
CA ASN A 475 34.45 -1.67 -5.17
C ASN A 475 33.63 -0.59 -4.47
N ALA A 476 32.71 -0.98 -3.58
CA ALA A 476 31.95 -0.05 -2.76
C ALA A 476 32.85 0.75 -1.80
N ARG A 477 33.79 0.09 -1.12
CA ARG A 477 34.78 0.74 -0.24
C ARG A 477 35.67 1.73 -0.99
N LYS A 478 36.14 1.35 -2.18
CA LYS A 478 36.92 2.24 -3.04
C LYS A 478 36.10 3.47 -3.45
N PHE A 479 34.83 3.28 -3.78
CA PHE A 479 33.95 4.38 -4.16
C PHE A 479 33.72 5.35 -3.01
N ILE A 480 33.34 4.85 -1.81
CA ILE A 480 33.12 5.73 -0.65
C ILE A 480 34.39 6.47 -0.25
N GLN A 481 35.57 5.82 -0.26
CA GLN A 481 36.85 6.48 0.02
C GLN A 481 37.17 7.63 -0.96
N GLN A 482 36.74 7.53 -2.22
CA GLN A 482 36.92 8.59 -3.22
C GLN A 482 35.89 9.71 -3.10
N ALA A 483 34.70 9.38 -2.58
CA ALA A 483 33.59 10.30 -2.37
C ALA A 483 33.67 11.08 -1.06
N GLU A 484 34.29 10.50 -0.03
CA GLU A 484 34.35 11.08 1.31
C GLU A 484 35.01 12.47 1.30
N GLY A 485 34.33 13.44 1.92
CA GLY A 485 34.78 14.84 1.96
C GLY A 485 34.69 15.59 0.62
N LYS A 486 34.07 15.02 -0.42
CA LYS A 486 33.88 15.68 -1.73
C LYS A 486 32.52 16.35 -1.85
N SER A 487 32.33 17.13 -2.93
CA SER A 487 31.03 17.75 -3.21
C SER A 487 30.03 16.72 -3.75
N PHE A 488 28.74 17.03 -3.63
CA PHE A 488 27.68 16.21 -4.22
C PHE A 488 27.82 16.04 -5.75
N THR A 489 28.33 17.08 -6.42
CA THR A 489 28.63 17.04 -7.86
C THR A 489 29.73 16.04 -8.15
N ASP A 490 30.77 15.98 -7.33
CA ASP A 490 31.87 15.02 -7.47
C ASP A 490 31.38 13.59 -7.23
N PHE A 491 30.57 13.36 -6.19
CA PHE A 491 29.92 12.07 -5.92
C PHE A 491 29.13 11.57 -7.13
N THR A 492 28.31 12.46 -7.71
CA THR A 492 27.48 12.18 -8.88
C THR A 492 28.35 11.89 -10.12
N ASN A 493 29.40 12.68 -10.35
CA ASN A 493 30.32 12.49 -11.47
C ASN A 493 31.11 11.19 -11.33
N LEU A 494 31.52 10.83 -10.12
CA LEU A 494 32.21 9.57 -9.83
C LEU A 494 31.32 8.38 -10.17
N ALA A 495 30.06 8.41 -9.74
CA ALA A 495 29.10 7.34 -10.02
C ALA A 495 28.83 7.19 -11.53
N LYS A 496 28.63 8.31 -12.23
CA LYS A 496 28.44 8.34 -13.69
C LYS A 496 29.67 7.83 -14.46
N LYS A 497 30.87 8.26 -14.05
CA LYS A 497 32.13 7.81 -14.68
C LYS A 497 32.35 6.32 -14.49
N GLY A 498 31.92 5.77 -13.35
CA GLY A 498 31.95 4.33 -13.06
C GLY A 498 30.79 3.54 -13.67
N ASN A 499 29.84 4.18 -14.36
CA ASN A 499 28.60 3.57 -14.84
C ASN A 499 27.86 2.78 -13.74
N LEU A 500 27.82 3.34 -12.53
CA LEU A 500 27.23 2.71 -11.35
C LEU A 500 25.72 3.00 -11.27
N ASN A 501 24.98 2.15 -10.55
CA ASN A 501 23.55 2.35 -10.30
C ASN A 501 23.35 3.51 -9.33
N TYR A 502 23.16 4.72 -9.88
CA TYR A 502 23.02 5.96 -9.12
C TYR A 502 21.58 6.49 -9.15
N SER A 503 21.10 6.95 -8.00
CA SER A 503 19.86 7.71 -7.87
C SER A 503 20.02 8.91 -6.94
N ASN A 504 19.14 9.90 -7.09
CA ASN A 504 19.08 11.11 -6.26
C ASN A 504 17.63 11.39 -5.84
N PRO A 505 17.08 10.62 -4.89
CA PRO A 505 15.80 10.93 -4.29
C PRO A 505 15.90 12.27 -3.52
N LYS A 506 15.16 13.27 -4.01
CA LYS A 506 15.31 14.66 -3.57
C LYS A 506 14.58 14.98 -2.25
N SER A 507 13.61 14.19 -1.83
CA SER A 507 12.73 14.49 -0.69
C SER A 507 12.26 13.21 0.01
N LEU A 508 13.19 12.51 0.67
CA LEU A 508 12.89 11.32 1.47
C LEU A 508 12.45 11.66 2.89
N LYS A 509 11.41 11.00 3.38
CA LYS A 509 10.95 11.14 4.79
C LYS A 509 11.55 10.04 5.67
N ARG A 510 11.68 10.31 6.98
CA ARG A 510 12.27 9.35 7.96
C ARG A 510 11.56 8.00 8.02
N PHE A 511 10.24 8.01 7.81
CA PHE A 511 9.36 6.84 7.96
C PHE A 511 8.71 6.45 6.62
N GLU A 512 9.35 6.77 5.50
CA GLU A 512 8.87 6.43 4.15
C GLU A 512 8.94 4.92 3.85
N GLY A 513 9.74 4.18 4.63
CA GLY A 513 9.82 2.73 4.57
C GLY A 513 10.70 2.17 3.47
N MET A 514 10.61 2.75 2.28
CA MET A 514 11.37 2.35 1.11
C MET A 514 11.95 3.57 0.41
N ILE A 515 13.21 3.46 -0.03
CA ILE A 515 13.86 4.46 -0.86
C ILE A 515 13.54 4.14 -2.33
N PRO A 516 12.88 5.04 -3.09
CA PRO A 516 12.53 4.78 -4.48
C PRO A 516 13.76 4.41 -5.33
N GLY A 517 13.69 3.26 -5.98
CA GLY A 517 14.76 2.73 -6.83
C GLY A 517 15.87 1.96 -6.11
N LEU A 518 15.83 1.84 -4.77
CA LEU A 518 16.73 0.99 -4.00
C LEU A 518 16.00 -0.28 -3.53
N GLY A 519 14.97 -0.14 -2.70
CA GLY A 519 14.08 -1.24 -2.32
C GLY A 519 14.77 -2.34 -1.52
N THR A 520 15.66 -1.99 -0.59
CA THR A 520 16.42 -2.97 0.21
C THR A 520 15.92 -3.05 1.65
N PRO A 521 16.18 -4.16 2.36
CA PRO A 521 15.95 -4.24 3.80
C PRO A 521 16.69 -3.17 4.63
N LYS A 522 17.73 -2.51 4.08
CA LYS A 522 18.50 -1.45 4.75
C LYS A 522 17.94 -0.04 4.55
N ASP A 523 16.86 0.13 3.79
CA ASP A 523 16.28 1.46 3.50
C ASP A 523 15.91 2.21 4.79
N ALA A 524 15.33 1.53 5.78
CA ALA A 524 15.01 2.13 7.08
C ALA A 524 16.25 2.59 7.86
N ASP A 525 17.34 1.81 7.84
CA ASP A 525 18.61 2.15 8.49
C ASP A 525 19.29 3.34 7.80
N ILE A 526 19.24 3.38 6.47
CA ILE A 526 19.73 4.50 5.66
C ILE A 526 18.98 5.78 6.01
N LEU A 527 17.65 5.71 6.11
CA LEU A 527 16.83 6.85 6.52
C LEU A 527 17.11 7.25 7.98
N ALA A 528 17.28 6.30 8.89
CA ALA A 528 17.65 6.58 10.28
C ALA A 528 19.00 7.30 10.38
N TRP A 529 20.00 6.82 9.64
CA TRP A 529 21.30 7.50 9.49
C TRP A 529 21.13 8.91 8.92
N ALA A 530 20.38 9.03 7.83
CA ALA A 530 20.20 10.29 7.13
C ALA A 530 19.47 11.34 7.98
N PHE A 531 18.65 10.95 8.96
CA PHE A 531 17.94 11.88 9.87
C PHE A 531 18.62 12.07 11.23
N ASN A 532 19.72 11.38 11.49
CA ASN A 532 20.48 11.54 12.73
C ASN A 532 21.05 12.96 12.83
N LYS A 533 20.76 13.66 13.94
CA LYS A 533 21.17 15.06 14.19
C LYS A 533 22.69 15.27 14.20
N LYS A 534 23.48 14.21 14.37
CA LYS A 534 24.95 14.26 14.30
C LYS A 534 25.49 14.28 12.86
N ARG A 535 24.64 14.07 11.85
CA ARG A 535 25.04 14.00 10.45
C ARG A 535 24.81 15.32 9.73
N GLU A 536 25.81 15.76 8.99
CA GLU A 536 25.82 17.03 8.27
C GLU A 536 25.79 16.84 6.75
N LYS A 537 25.46 17.92 6.03
CA LYS A 537 25.54 17.92 4.57
C LYS A 537 26.98 17.63 4.14
N GLY A 538 27.17 16.63 3.29
CA GLY A 538 28.48 16.16 2.84
C GLY A 538 28.87 14.80 3.42
N ASP A 539 28.21 14.36 4.48
CA ASP A 539 28.48 13.05 5.08
C ASP A 539 28.15 11.91 4.10
N THR A 540 28.97 10.87 4.15
CA THR A 540 28.80 9.64 3.38
C THR A 540 28.79 8.43 4.30
N GLU A 541 28.09 7.37 3.91
CA GLU A 541 28.04 6.11 4.66
C GLU A 541 27.86 4.92 3.72
N MET A 542 28.39 3.77 4.12
CA MET A 542 28.22 2.52 3.39
C MET A 542 27.42 1.52 4.22
N PHE A 543 26.38 0.95 3.62
CA PHE A 543 25.53 -0.08 4.20
C PHE A 543 25.78 -1.42 3.50
N VAL A 544 25.70 -2.48 4.29
CA VAL A 544 25.80 -3.87 3.84
C VAL A 544 24.40 -4.47 3.89
N VAL A 545 23.89 -4.98 2.76
CA VAL A 545 22.61 -5.68 2.74
C VAL A 545 22.84 -7.14 3.09
N GLU A 546 22.37 -7.53 4.27
CA GLU A 546 22.49 -8.90 4.78
C GLU A 546 21.67 -9.87 3.91
N GLY A 547 22.21 -11.06 3.68
CA GLY A 547 21.56 -12.12 2.90
C GLY A 547 21.74 -12.03 1.38
N THR A 548 21.93 -10.84 0.82
CA THR A 548 22.20 -10.65 -0.63
C THR A 548 23.66 -10.34 -0.94
N GLY A 549 24.39 -9.77 0.03
CA GLY A 549 25.77 -9.34 -0.18
C GLY A 549 25.88 -8.01 -0.95
N ASP A 550 24.77 -7.30 -1.17
CA ASP A 550 24.81 -5.99 -1.83
C ASP A 550 25.48 -4.93 -0.94
N ARG A 551 25.92 -3.83 -1.56
CA ARG A 551 26.39 -2.63 -0.85
C ARG A 551 25.66 -1.40 -1.32
N VAL A 552 25.40 -0.48 -0.39
CA VAL A 552 24.79 0.82 -0.69
C VAL A 552 25.71 1.90 -0.15
N VAL A 553 26.14 2.84 -1.00
CA VAL A 553 26.85 4.04 -0.55
C VAL A 553 25.93 5.23 -0.69
N VAL A 554 25.76 5.99 0.37
CA VAL A 554 24.89 7.18 0.41
C VAL A 554 25.68 8.46 0.68
N PHE A 555 25.15 9.58 0.20
CA PHE A 555 25.66 10.93 0.41
C PHE A 555 24.53 11.83 0.88
N LEU A 556 24.67 12.49 2.02
CA LEU A 556 23.69 13.45 2.52
C LEU A 556 23.86 14.81 1.84
N ASN A 557 23.04 15.10 0.84
CA ASN A 557 23.15 16.33 0.04
C ASN A 557 22.32 17.50 0.61
N GLY A 558 21.28 17.22 1.39
CA GLY A 558 20.48 18.26 2.02
C GLY A 558 19.52 17.75 3.06
N ARG A 559 19.17 18.64 3.99
CA ARG A 559 18.09 18.49 4.95
C ARG A 559 17.11 19.63 4.75
N TYR A 560 15.82 19.32 4.77
CA TYR A 560 14.74 20.28 4.66
C TYR A 560 13.86 20.16 5.89
N GLU A 561 13.70 21.28 6.59
CA GLU A 561 12.85 21.36 7.77
C GLU A 561 11.37 21.38 7.37
N LYS A 562 10.50 21.15 8.36
CA LYS A 562 9.05 21.30 8.20
C LYS A 562 8.72 22.72 7.72
N GLY A 563 7.88 22.84 6.70
CA GLY A 563 7.50 24.15 6.16
C GLY A 563 7.16 24.10 4.68
N LEU A 564 7.47 25.18 3.95
CA LEU A 564 7.34 25.20 2.50
C LEU A 564 8.42 24.35 1.85
N ALA A 565 8.03 23.58 0.83
CA ALA A 565 8.92 22.73 0.08
C ALA A 565 10.10 23.52 -0.51
N ASN A 566 11.28 22.91 -0.49
CA ASN A 566 12.44 23.49 -1.13
C ASN A 566 12.25 23.50 -2.67
N PRO A 567 12.57 24.60 -3.38
CA PRO A 567 12.38 24.69 -4.84
C PRO A 567 12.92 23.50 -5.64
N GLU A 568 14.06 22.93 -5.23
CA GLU A 568 14.68 21.80 -5.94
C GLU A 568 13.87 20.50 -5.83
N THR A 569 13.11 20.33 -4.73
CA THR A 569 12.29 19.13 -4.48
C THR A 569 11.03 19.06 -5.33
N VAL A 570 10.46 20.22 -5.68
CA VAL A 570 9.22 20.32 -6.47
C VAL A 570 9.44 20.85 -7.88
N ARG A 571 10.69 21.15 -8.25
CA ARG A 571 11.06 21.69 -9.56
C ARG A 571 10.44 20.92 -10.71
N ASP A 572 10.55 19.59 -10.70
CA ASP A 572 10.07 18.74 -11.79
C ASP A 572 8.54 18.84 -11.98
N GLN A 573 7.79 19.18 -10.92
CA GLN A 573 6.34 19.37 -10.95
C GLN A 573 5.93 20.79 -11.35
N VAL A 574 6.72 21.79 -10.94
CA VAL A 574 6.33 23.21 -10.95
C VAL A 574 6.99 23.99 -12.09
N GLU A 575 8.14 23.55 -12.59
CA GLU A 575 8.95 24.31 -13.55
C GLU A 575 8.17 24.66 -14.82
N PHE A 576 7.38 23.73 -15.36
CA PHE A 576 6.55 24.00 -16.53
C PHE A 576 5.49 25.09 -16.26
N ILE A 577 4.84 25.04 -15.10
CA ILE A 577 3.82 26.02 -14.69
C ILE A 577 4.45 27.41 -14.55
N VAL A 578 5.60 27.49 -13.87
CA VAL A 578 6.32 28.75 -13.66
C VAL A 578 6.84 29.30 -14.99
N LYS A 579 7.36 28.45 -15.87
CA LYS A 579 7.82 28.84 -17.21
C LYS A 579 6.68 29.46 -18.02
N ASN A 580 5.49 28.86 -17.99
CA ASN A 580 4.30 29.39 -18.66
C ASN A 580 3.85 30.72 -18.04
N LYS A 581 3.89 30.88 -16.72
CA LYS A 581 3.61 32.17 -16.05
C LYS A 581 4.58 33.28 -16.47
N LEU A 582 5.88 32.97 -16.53
CA LEU A 582 6.90 33.92 -16.99
C LEU A 582 6.70 34.28 -18.46
N ALA A 583 6.37 33.31 -19.31
CA ALA A 583 6.02 33.56 -20.71
C ALA A 583 4.76 34.42 -20.81
N ALA A 584 3.72 34.12 -20.03
CA ALA A 584 2.47 34.86 -20.02
C ALA A 584 2.68 36.33 -19.70
N LYS A 585 3.50 36.63 -18.68
CA LYS A 585 3.86 38.00 -18.33
C LYS A 585 4.51 38.74 -19.50
N LYS A 586 5.53 38.15 -20.14
CA LYS A 586 6.22 38.77 -21.29
C LYS A 586 5.29 38.94 -22.51
N ILE A 587 4.42 37.97 -22.76
CA ILE A 587 3.43 38.06 -23.85
C ILE A 587 2.44 39.18 -23.56
N ALA A 588 1.90 39.26 -22.34
CA ALA A 588 0.96 40.31 -21.93
C ALA A 588 1.58 41.71 -22.01
N GLU A 589 2.83 41.87 -21.56
CA GLU A 589 3.60 43.13 -21.69
C GLU A 589 3.78 43.53 -23.17
N LYS A 590 4.11 42.57 -24.04
CA LYS A 590 4.23 42.82 -25.49
C LYS A 590 2.87 43.14 -26.13
N ILE A 591 1.79 42.48 -25.73
CA ILE A 591 0.44 42.83 -26.20
C ILE A 591 0.11 44.27 -25.80
N ALA A 592 0.34 44.65 -24.54
CA ALA A 592 0.09 46.01 -24.05
C ALA A 592 0.93 47.06 -24.81
N SER A 593 2.19 46.76 -25.13
CA SER A 593 3.06 47.68 -25.86
C SER A 593 2.67 47.87 -27.33
N THR A 594 1.95 46.92 -27.94
CA THR A 594 1.45 47.06 -29.32
C THR A 594 0.41 48.17 -29.48
N LYS A 595 -0.27 48.56 -28.39
CA LYS A 595 -1.43 49.47 -28.41
C LYS A 595 -2.49 49.06 -29.44
N ALA A 596 -2.64 47.75 -29.65
CA ALA A 596 -3.54 47.22 -30.65
C ALA A 596 -5.01 47.60 -30.36
N SER A 597 -5.74 48.01 -31.41
CA SER A 597 -7.16 48.36 -31.33
C SER A 597 -8.09 47.20 -31.73
N ASN A 598 -7.55 46.12 -32.30
CA ASN A 598 -8.29 44.93 -32.74
C ASN A 598 -7.43 43.66 -32.67
N LEU A 599 -8.05 42.51 -32.93
CA LEU A 599 -7.40 41.20 -32.86
C LEU A 599 -6.38 41.00 -33.99
N GLU A 600 -6.60 41.56 -35.16
CA GLU A 600 -5.75 41.40 -36.34
C GLU A 600 -4.34 42.00 -36.12
N GLN A 601 -4.27 43.15 -35.46
CA GLN A 601 -2.99 43.78 -35.09
C GLN A 601 -2.19 42.90 -34.11
N ILE A 602 -2.86 42.29 -33.15
CA ILE A 602 -2.23 41.36 -32.19
C ILE A 602 -1.77 40.10 -32.92
N ALA A 603 -2.64 39.53 -33.76
CA ALA A 603 -2.34 38.35 -34.56
C ALA A 603 -1.06 38.58 -35.41
N LYS A 604 -0.99 39.72 -36.10
CA LYS A 604 0.19 40.12 -36.88
C LYS A 604 1.45 40.28 -36.03
N ALA A 605 1.36 40.87 -34.84
CA ALA A 605 2.50 41.11 -33.95
C ALA A 605 3.14 39.82 -33.39
N PHE A 606 2.38 38.72 -33.34
CA PHE A 606 2.82 37.42 -32.86
C PHE A 606 2.92 36.35 -33.94
N GLY A 607 2.53 36.66 -35.18
CA GLY A 607 2.51 35.71 -36.29
C GLY A 607 1.48 34.59 -36.08
N THR A 608 0.34 34.93 -35.51
CA THR A 608 -0.79 34.02 -35.26
C THR A 608 -2.00 34.44 -36.12
N SER A 609 -3.11 33.73 -36.00
CA SER A 609 -4.38 34.07 -36.67
C SER A 609 -5.48 34.39 -35.66
N VAL A 610 -6.48 35.14 -36.12
CA VAL A 610 -7.76 35.29 -35.40
C VAL A 610 -8.55 34.00 -35.58
N GLN A 611 -9.13 33.51 -34.49
CA GLN A 611 -9.91 32.28 -34.45
C GLN A 611 -11.27 32.57 -33.80
N THR A 612 -12.26 31.71 -34.05
CA THR A 612 -13.58 31.80 -33.43
C THR A 612 -13.83 30.56 -32.58
N SER A 613 -14.53 30.71 -31.46
CA SER A 613 -14.98 29.59 -30.62
C SER A 613 -16.30 29.95 -29.93
N THR A 614 -17.02 28.93 -29.49
CA THR A 614 -18.18 29.07 -28.62
C THR A 614 -17.81 28.52 -27.25
N VAL A 615 -18.17 29.23 -26.18
CA VAL A 615 -17.77 28.87 -24.82
C VAL A 615 -18.89 29.08 -23.83
N ASN A 616 -18.97 28.22 -22.82
CA ASN A 616 -19.84 28.38 -21.66
C ASN A 616 -19.03 28.16 -20.36
N PHE A 617 -19.63 28.43 -19.21
CA PHE A 617 -18.96 28.25 -17.92
C PHE A 617 -18.85 26.79 -17.50
N ALA A 618 -19.84 25.96 -17.86
CA ALA A 618 -19.88 24.55 -17.48
C ALA A 618 -18.79 23.70 -18.17
N GLN A 619 -18.46 24.03 -19.41
CA GLN A 619 -17.43 23.40 -20.23
C GLN A 619 -16.58 24.50 -20.85
N PRO A 620 -15.61 25.06 -20.10
CA PRO A 620 -14.85 26.22 -20.55
C PRO A 620 -13.77 25.82 -21.57
N GLN A 621 -14.17 25.23 -22.70
CA GLN A 621 -13.25 24.83 -23.75
C GLN A 621 -13.06 25.95 -24.77
N VAL A 622 -11.81 26.25 -25.10
CA VAL A 622 -11.43 27.20 -26.16
C VAL A 622 -10.28 26.59 -26.95
N ALA A 623 -10.40 26.55 -28.28
CA ALA A 623 -9.40 25.95 -29.18
C ALA A 623 -9.02 24.50 -28.81
N GLY A 624 -9.98 23.70 -28.33
CA GLY A 624 -9.77 22.29 -27.97
C GLY A 624 -9.10 22.06 -26.62
N ALA A 625 -8.88 23.10 -25.80
CA ALA A 625 -8.32 23.00 -24.45
C ALA A 625 -9.24 23.63 -23.41
N ILE A 626 -9.13 23.16 -22.16
CA ILE A 626 -9.84 23.74 -21.02
C ILE A 626 -9.18 25.07 -20.64
N GLU A 627 -9.94 26.17 -20.70
CA GLU A 627 -9.49 27.54 -20.53
C GLU A 627 -10.46 28.37 -19.65
N PRO A 628 -10.55 28.11 -18.33
CA PRO A 628 -11.58 28.68 -17.45
C PRO A 628 -11.52 30.20 -17.32
N LYS A 629 -10.31 30.78 -17.28
CA LYS A 629 -10.12 32.23 -17.23
C LYS A 629 -10.57 32.90 -18.53
N VAL A 630 -10.36 32.25 -19.67
CA VAL A 630 -10.75 32.77 -20.99
C VAL A 630 -12.28 32.70 -21.14
N ALA A 631 -12.88 31.58 -20.75
CA ALA A 631 -14.34 31.42 -20.69
C ALA A 631 -14.97 32.49 -19.78
N GLY A 632 -14.45 32.66 -18.57
CA GLY A 632 -14.94 33.69 -17.64
C GLY A 632 -14.81 35.11 -18.20
N ALA A 633 -13.69 35.43 -18.84
CA ALA A 633 -13.49 36.71 -19.49
C ALA A 633 -14.51 36.95 -20.61
N ALA A 634 -14.83 35.94 -21.43
CA ALA A 634 -15.80 36.04 -22.51
C ALA A 634 -17.15 36.59 -22.03
N PHE A 635 -17.64 36.14 -20.87
CA PHE A 635 -18.89 36.63 -20.30
C PHE A 635 -18.74 37.99 -19.59
N GLY A 636 -17.57 38.30 -19.04
CA GLY A 636 -17.29 39.57 -18.36
C GLY A 636 -17.06 40.78 -19.28
N ILE A 637 -16.65 40.57 -20.54
CA ILE A 637 -16.36 41.65 -21.49
C ILE A 637 -17.66 42.14 -22.17
N ALA A 638 -17.76 43.44 -22.43
CA ALA A 638 -18.87 44.01 -23.20
C ALA A 638 -18.83 43.55 -24.68
N LYS A 639 -20.00 43.35 -25.29
CA LYS A 639 -20.12 42.93 -26.69
C LYS A 639 -19.33 43.86 -27.62
N GLY A 640 -18.53 43.27 -28.51
CA GLY A 640 -17.70 43.98 -29.49
C GLY A 640 -16.48 44.71 -28.91
N LYS A 641 -16.20 44.60 -27.60
CA LYS A 641 -15.00 45.18 -26.98
C LYS A 641 -13.87 44.16 -26.92
N LEU A 642 -12.65 44.67 -27.11
CA LEU A 642 -11.41 43.91 -26.99
C LEU A 642 -11.06 43.72 -25.51
N SER A 643 -10.66 42.50 -25.13
CA SER A 643 -10.18 42.20 -23.78
C SER A 643 -8.76 42.71 -23.54
N GLN A 644 -8.36 42.75 -22.27
CA GLN A 644 -6.94 42.70 -21.92
C GLN A 644 -6.36 41.30 -22.20
N ALA A 645 -5.04 41.15 -22.12
CA ALA A 645 -4.39 39.84 -22.18
C ALA A 645 -4.85 38.94 -21.02
N ILE A 646 -5.28 37.73 -21.34
CA ILE A 646 -5.78 36.73 -20.40
C ILE A 646 -4.77 35.59 -20.33
N GLU A 647 -4.20 35.35 -19.14
CA GLU A 647 -3.34 34.19 -18.87
C GLU A 647 -4.19 32.91 -18.86
N GLY A 648 -4.24 32.22 -20.01
CA GLY A 648 -4.82 30.89 -20.15
C GLY A 648 -3.85 29.78 -19.77
N MET A 649 -4.34 28.54 -19.74
CA MET A 649 -3.56 27.33 -19.43
C MET A 649 -2.60 26.97 -20.56
N THR A 650 -3.01 27.16 -21.82
CA THR A 650 -2.21 26.78 -23.01
C THR A 650 -1.56 27.96 -23.72
N GLY A 651 -1.90 29.20 -23.34
CA GLY A 651 -1.33 30.40 -23.92
C GLY A 651 -1.95 31.66 -23.35
N VAL A 652 -1.54 32.81 -23.90
CA VAL A 652 -2.18 34.09 -23.60
C VAL A 652 -3.22 34.40 -24.66
N PHE A 653 -4.41 34.77 -24.22
CA PHE A 653 -5.55 35.06 -25.09
C PHE A 653 -5.91 36.53 -25.07
N VAL A 654 -6.38 37.03 -26.21
CA VAL A 654 -7.15 38.27 -26.29
C VAL A 654 -8.45 37.95 -27.01
N VAL A 655 -9.58 38.41 -26.46
CA VAL A 655 -10.92 37.96 -26.81
C VAL A 655 -11.82 39.14 -27.13
N VAL A 656 -12.72 38.96 -28.10
CA VAL A 656 -13.87 39.84 -28.37
C VAL A 656 -15.13 39.00 -28.31
N LYS A 657 -16.10 39.38 -27.45
CA LYS A 657 -17.43 38.75 -27.43
C LYS A 657 -18.27 39.25 -28.61
N LYS A 658 -18.67 38.36 -29.52
CA LYS A 658 -19.59 38.64 -30.63
C LYS A 658 -21.04 38.61 -30.19
N SER A 659 -21.43 37.56 -29.48
CA SER A 659 -22.80 37.34 -29.03
C SER A 659 -22.80 36.55 -27.73
N GLU A 660 -23.93 36.64 -27.04
CA GLU A 660 -24.29 35.80 -25.91
C GLU A 660 -25.70 35.29 -26.18
N THR A 661 -25.88 33.99 -26.19
CA THR A 661 -27.18 33.34 -26.41
C THR A 661 -27.47 32.38 -25.26
N THR A 662 -28.73 32.01 -25.08
CA THR A 662 -29.14 30.99 -24.12
C THR A 662 -29.69 29.81 -24.90
N ASN A 663 -28.93 28.71 -24.94
CA ASN A 663 -29.34 27.45 -25.52
C ASN A 663 -29.79 26.51 -24.40
N LYS A 664 -31.08 26.56 -24.06
CA LYS A 664 -31.65 25.74 -22.98
C LYS A 664 -31.48 24.25 -23.30
N GLN A 665 -30.74 23.55 -22.46
CA GLN A 665 -30.63 22.10 -22.55
C GLN A 665 -31.65 21.42 -21.64
N ALA A 666 -32.06 20.20 -21.98
CA ALA A 666 -32.92 19.40 -21.10
C ALA A 666 -32.25 19.18 -19.72
N GLY A 667 -33.07 19.11 -18.68
CA GLY A 667 -32.61 18.87 -17.31
C GLY A 667 -33.69 19.16 -16.29
N ASP A 668 -33.83 18.29 -15.30
CA ASP A 668 -34.75 18.46 -14.19
C ASP A 668 -34.03 19.14 -13.02
N LEU A 669 -34.61 20.25 -12.53
CA LEU A 669 -34.01 21.07 -11.48
C LEU A 669 -33.84 20.30 -10.16
N LYS A 670 -34.81 19.44 -9.82
CA LYS A 670 -34.77 18.64 -8.60
C LYS A 670 -33.68 17.58 -8.71
N GLN A 671 -33.61 16.87 -9.83
CA GLN A 671 -32.55 15.89 -10.08
C GLN A 671 -31.16 16.53 -9.99
N MET A 672 -30.99 17.74 -10.53
CA MET A 672 -29.71 18.42 -10.49
C MET A 672 -29.34 18.90 -9.07
N MET A 673 -30.31 19.33 -8.27
CA MET A 673 -30.10 19.62 -6.85
C MET A 673 -29.65 18.37 -6.10
N GLU A 674 -30.33 17.24 -6.30
CA GLU A 674 -30.02 15.96 -5.64
C GLU A 674 -28.64 15.44 -6.05
N SER A 675 -28.30 15.47 -7.35
CA SER A 675 -27.00 15.01 -7.84
C SER A 675 -25.85 15.86 -7.34
N ASN A 676 -26.00 17.19 -7.34
CA ASN A 676 -24.97 18.11 -6.88
C ASN A 676 -24.80 18.06 -5.37
N ALA A 677 -25.89 17.94 -4.61
CA ALA A 677 -25.81 17.75 -3.17
C ALA A 677 -25.01 16.48 -2.86
N ALA A 678 -25.34 15.35 -3.49
CA ALA A 678 -24.61 14.09 -3.31
C ALA A 678 -23.12 14.21 -3.68
N GLN A 679 -22.81 14.84 -4.82
CA GLN A 679 -21.43 15.07 -5.24
C GLN A 679 -20.65 15.96 -4.25
N ASN A 680 -21.26 17.06 -3.81
CA ASN A 680 -20.66 18.00 -2.86
C ASN A 680 -20.48 17.35 -1.48
N SER A 681 -21.44 16.55 -1.00
CA SER A 681 -21.33 15.80 0.26
C SER A 681 -20.13 14.85 0.21
N ASN A 682 -19.99 14.09 -0.88
CA ASN A 682 -18.87 13.17 -1.06
C ASN A 682 -17.52 13.90 -1.10
N PHE A 683 -17.44 15.00 -1.85
CA PHE A 683 -16.22 15.82 -1.92
C PHE A 683 -15.87 16.47 -0.58
N PHE A 684 -16.88 16.97 0.13
CA PHE A 684 -16.72 17.62 1.43
C PHE A 684 -16.13 16.65 2.46
N VAL A 685 -16.67 15.42 2.57
CA VAL A 685 -16.17 14.43 3.54
C VAL A 685 -14.69 14.12 3.30
N GLN A 686 -14.28 13.93 2.03
CA GLN A 686 -12.87 13.70 1.69
C GLN A 686 -11.97 14.89 2.02
N SER A 687 -12.45 16.11 1.74
CA SER A 687 -11.68 17.34 1.94
C SER A 687 -11.63 17.80 3.39
N PHE A 688 -12.66 17.49 4.18
CA PHE A 688 -12.80 17.97 5.56
C PHE A 688 -11.71 17.39 6.46
N LEU A 689 -11.43 16.09 6.39
CA LEU A 689 -10.38 15.46 7.20
C LEU A 689 -8.99 16.04 6.89
N LYS A 690 -8.71 16.27 5.60
CA LYS A 690 -7.48 16.94 5.17
C LYS A 690 -7.41 18.38 5.69
N SER A 691 -8.53 19.11 5.63
CA SER A 691 -8.62 20.47 6.18
C SER A 691 -8.39 20.51 7.69
N LEU A 692 -8.95 19.56 8.46
CA LEU A 692 -8.68 19.43 9.89
C LEU A 692 -7.19 19.24 10.16
N GLN A 693 -6.56 18.34 9.41
CA GLN A 693 -5.14 18.08 9.53
C GLN A 693 -4.28 19.30 9.19
N ASP A 694 -4.59 20.01 8.10
CA ASP A 694 -3.84 21.18 7.64
C ASP A 694 -3.96 22.38 8.59
N ASN A 695 -5.04 22.45 9.38
CA ASN A 695 -5.28 23.48 10.39
C ASN A 695 -4.87 23.08 11.81
N ALA A 696 -4.59 21.79 12.04
CA ALA A 696 -4.21 21.30 13.36
C ALA A 696 -2.75 21.61 13.70
N LYS A 697 -2.49 21.89 14.97
CA LYS A 697 -1.14 21.96 15.52
C LYS A 697 -0.64 20.53 15.76
N ILE A 698 0.03 19.96 14.77
CA ILE A 698 0.61 18.62 14.83
C ILE A 698 2.10 18.72 15.11
N GLU A 699 2.52 18.17 16.24
CA GLU A 699 3.92 18.02 16.62
C GLU A 699 4.31 16.55 16.54
N ASP A 700 5.26 16.20 15.67
CA ASP A 700 5.75 14.83 15.50
C ASP A 700 7.11 14.71 16.19
N TYR A 701 7.19 13.84 17.19
CA TYR A 701 8.38 13.62 18.00
C TYR A 701 9.09 12.31 17.64
N ARG A 702 8.55 11.51 16.72
CA ARG A 702 9.07 10.18 16.40
C ARG A 702 10.57 10.24 16.07
N ILE A 703 11.01 11.20 15.26
CA ILE A 703 12.44 11.37 14.92
C ILE A 703 13.33 11.53 16.17
N ASP A 704 12.83 12.19 17.23
CA ASP A 704 13.58 12.46 18.45
C ASP A 704 13.57 11.30 19.46
N VAL A 705 12.50 10.50 19.47
CA VAL A 705 12.25 9.51 20.53
C VAL A 705 12.19 8.05 20.05
N TRP A 706 12.16 7.79 18.74
CA TRP A 706 11.99 6.45 18.16
C TRP A 706 12.93 5.43 18.81
N ASP A 707 14.23 5.75 18.79
CA ASP A 707 15.32 4.89 19.27
C ASP A 707 15.48 4.91 20.81
N LYS A 708 14.82 5.84 21.52
CA LYS A 708 14.95 6.00 22.98
C LYS A 708 13.96 5.16 23.80
N GLY A 709 12.91 4.63 23.17
CA GLY A 709 11.86 3.85 23.85
C GLY A 709 11.85 2.36 23.51
N GLN A 710 12.94 1.83 22.95
CA GLN A 710 13.14 0.39 22.77
C GLN A 710 14.00 -0.26 23.89
N GLN A 711 14.39 0.53 24.91
CA GLN A 711 15.15 0.05 26.07
C GLN A 711 14.24 -0.37 27.21
#